data_AF-A0AA91Q001-F1
#
_entry.id   AF-A0AA91Q001-F1
#
_cell.length_a   1.000
_cell.length_b   1.000
_cell.length_c   1.000
_cell.angle_alpha   90.00
_cell.angle_beta   90.00
_cell.angle_gamma   90.00
#
_symmetry.space_group_name_H-M   'P 1'
#
loop_
_entity.id
_entity.type
_entity.pdbx_description
1 polymer ?
#
loop_
_entity_poly.entity_id
_entity_poly.type
_entity_poly.pdbx_seq_one_letter_code
_entity_poly.pdbx_strand_id
1 'polypeptide(L)'
;MSSADTLINQFIAAAADNGNGEAFSGSLADLFVEKKLSLLELIKALGPTLTSDDLSTRSHSVHCLSATLKSITAKTSLTKQDVCVLVQFLASKLEDEKGTVHVLGGLASLVQTKAFIPHLNGNLETVLNALTSKYEPRKHLAKVRYEAFALLSVLFENHSDNIVTSPEYANLFVATFVHVATSEKDPRNLLMSFRLNSAINKKVTFEDRSVNKTHDQLLTDLFDVSFCYFPISFTPPANDPYKITAAELKAELRATIASQSQFAQDTFPSLFEKLTSTNPAVRNDVVQTLFLCVTEYSTSTIEEYWITIWDSLKFEILHNDMSIFKPETDYIVPPNAQDLDDTDDNKTLIFTLMTLSAIVQKFVEAESDSLQSVITTVLEGLKPNYSSLNDKTLKQAVLLMTSMASVSSEMFDAVVETLFSFDVWGKYIRSDFNEMEKQDQEDEVDVALTVAKQRELIDNLGFVFSAHKVLNKPNKLIEYKDHLLIFMGQLLQTSSKLEKTLKCKLTQQLVKLMSLNDFLTHEDVTLVLGWLSENLSAIISGTSNWESDILLIEITKGLVHIMSDESEESINSHVTAVVETVLPTLLDNTSEPGVLDLISKLCANYKFLEVLSIRFLNKLAYDNYDSEVYANIVSCLIKSFVQTQSVKPFLTNTWYDNFVPRFLSATVKKSQDDYVVLELSGRLLGLIIRYIEKSKHQKILEEMVPLFMGKKEYAGVSVDIFSNPTPKVCLFKHLLSKIDRTSSFPCDVKETVDKCIALSAKSSSEFVSNGYLQVLSLMVNKFIKQNDSSVDELLSRHFKESEQNVQQLEVSIWILKGLVNRIDAVSQKYVDSLVEQLLSSPNHKYCTTIIKSFDILMADLDIFMNTENSKAKIISGVMNLNVKLLYKQQIFEYVLPQLISAFGNASDENKREICLGMLATMLNNVSTKILKPHLKDIFPLVLDGLTYENASILKASLQTFKVIIYESPDLISENLGSLVTKLISLVTSKIIVNKKLVNNEQIRLLSLDCLEGLFIKLDLGQVVKYQTSTRNQLSMASDDPKRSVRKKTCDVRQMLFELGR
;
A
#
# COMPACT_ATOMS: atom_id res chain seq x y z
N MET A 1 20.74 6.05 -69.97
CA MET A 1 20.62 6.47 -68.56
C MET A 1 21.46 5.54 -67.73
N SER A 2 22.32 6.07 -66.86
CA SER A 2 23.10 5.24 -65.93
C SER A 2 22.16 4.52 -64.95
N SER A 3 22.61 3.44 -64.31
CA SER A 3 21.83 2.77 -63.26
C SER A 3 21.47 3.73 -62.12
N ALA A 4 22.33 4.72 -61.84
CA ALA A 4 22.11 5.77 -60.85
C ALA A 4 20.98 6.75 -61.25
N ASP A 5 20.94 7.22 -62.51
CA ASP A 5 19.87 8.12 -62.98
C ASP A 5 18.50 7.47 -62.84
N THR A 6 18.42 6.15 -63.06
CA THR A 6 17.17 5.39 -62.96
C THR A 6 16.71 5.32 -61.51
N LEU A 7 17.62 5.01 -60.58
CA LEU A 7 17.32 4.92 -59.15
C LEU A 7 16.96 6.28 -58.55
N ILE A 8 17.62 7.37 -58.97
CA ILE A 8 17.31 8.74 -58.54
C ILE A 8 15.90 9.13 -58.98
N ASN A 9 15.54 8.89 -60.25
CA ASN A 9 14.21 9.20 -60.75
C ASN A 9 13.12 8.35 -60.05
N GLN A 10 13.41 7.07 -59.76
CA GLN A 10 12.52 6.21 -58.99
C GLN A 10 12.34 6.72 -57.54
N PHE A 11 13.42 7.18 -56.90
CA PHE A 11 13.33 7.80 -55.58
C PHE A 11 12.48 9.07 -55.62
N ILE A 12 12.73 9.98 -56.57
CA ILE A 12 12.00 11.24 -56.68
C ILE A 12 10.51 11.00 -56.95
N ALA A 13 10.19 10.04 -57.83
CA ALA A 13 8.81 9.63 -58.08
C ALA A 13 8.15 9.04 -56.84
N ALA A 14 8.83 8.13 -56.13
CA ALA A 14 8.32 7.55 -54.88
C ALA A 14 8.11 8.62 -53.80
N ALA A 15 9.02 9.59 -53.67
CA ALA A 15 8.90 10.70 -52.73
C ALA A 15 7.72 11.62 -53.08
N ALA A 16 7.47 11.88 -54.36
CA ALA A 16 6.32 12.66 -54.81
C ALA A 16 4.97 12.01 -54.47
N ASP A 17 4.92 10.67 -54.44
CA ASP A 17 3.72 9.89 -54.09
C ASP A 17 3.60 9.58 -52.58
N ASN A 18 4.45 10.18 -51.73
CA ASN A 18 4.59 9.84 -50.30
C ASN A 18 4.90 8.35 -50.03
N GLY A 19 5.50 7.65 -51.01
CA GLY A 19 5.95 6.26 -50.90
C GLY A 19 7.31 6.11 -50.20
N ASN A 20 7.69 4.86 -49.86
CA ASN A 20 8.97 4.59 -49.22
C ASN A 20 10.13 4.56 -50.25
N GLY A 21 10.97 5.61 -50.24
CA GLY A 21 12.16 5.72 -51.08
C GLY A 21 13.41 5.01 -50.57
N GLU A 22 13.39 4.45 -49.35
CA GLU A 22 14.60 3.94 -48.67
C GLU A 22 15.28 2.79 -49.42
N ALA A 23 14.52 1.96 -50.13
CA ALA A 23 15.08 0.87 -50.94
C ALA A 23 15.97 1.39 -52.08
N PHE A 24 15.59 2.52 -52.68
CA PHE A 24 16.35 3.14 -53.77
C PHE A 24 17.60 3.85 -53.24
N SER A 25 17.50 4.57 -52.11
CA SER A 25 18.68 5.16 -51.46
C SER A 25 19.65 4.10 -50.94
N GLY A 26 19.14 2.97 -50.45
CA GLY A 26 19.95 1.82 -50.05
C GLY A 26 20.74 1.22 -51.21
N SER A 27 20.08 1.07 -52.38
CA SER A 27 20.70 0.58 -53.61
C SER A 27 21.73 1.57 -54.18
N LEU A 28 21.45 2.89 -54.12
CA LEU A 28 22.42 3.93 -54.48
C LEU A 28 23.66 3.87 -53.57
N ALA A 29 23.48 3.63 -52.28
CA ALA A 29 24.58 3.43 -51.35
C ALA A 29 25.38 2.15 -51.65
N ASP A 30 24.74 1.05 -52.07
CA ASP A 30 25.44 -0.18 -52.46
C ASP A 30 26.32 0.04 -53.69
N LEU A 31 25.84 0.78 -54.70
CA LEU A 31 26.66 1.17 -55.86
C LEU A 31 27.87 2.02 -55.45
N PHE A 32 27.72 2.84 -54.41
CA PHE A 32 28.81 3.63 -53.85
C PHE A 32 29.85 2.75 -53.14
N VAL A 33 29.39 1.79 -52.33
CA VAL A 33 30.25 0.82 -51.62
C VAL A 33 31.02 -0.06 -52.60
N GLU A 34 30.37 -0.51 -53.68
CA GLU A 34 30.97 -1.31 -54.75
C GLU A 34 31.91 -0.49 -55.67
N LYS A 35 32.09 0.81 -55.42
CA LYS A 35 32.88 1.76 -56.24
C LYS A 35 32.40 1.87 -57.70
N LYS A 36 31.13 1.55 -57.94
CA LYS A 36 30.46 1.69 -59.25
C LYS A 36 29.83 3.07 -59.45
N LEU A 37 29.72 3.86 -58.38
CA LEU A 37 29.21 5.23 -58.38
C LEU A 37 30.09 6.09 -57.46
N SER A 38 30.68 7.16 -58.00
CA SER A 38 31.39 8.17 -57.21
C SER A 38 30.45 9.26 -56.68
N LEU A 39 30.87 9.98 -55.63
CA LEU A 39 30.09 11.09 -55.07
C LEU A 39 29.84 12.19 -56.11
N LEU A 40 30.85 12.48 -56.92
CA LEU A 40 30.76 13.48 -57.99
C LEU A 40 29.74 13.06 -59.05
N GLU A 41 29.69 11.78 -59.41
CA GLU A 41 28.69 11.26 -60.35
C GLU A 41 27.27 11.30 -59.77
N LEU A 42 27.10 10.97 -58.49
CA LEU A 42 25.82 11.11 -57.79
C LEU A 42 25.33 12.56 -57.77
N ILE A 43 26.20 13.51 -57.42
CA ILE A 43 25.86 14.95 -57.41
C ILE A 43 25.53 15.45 -58.81
N LYS A 44 26.30 15.04 -59.84
CA LYS A 44 26.02 15.41 -61.23
C LYS A 44 24.68 14.87 -61.72
N ALA A 45 24.33 13.64 -61.35
CA ALA A 45 23.06 13.03 -61.70
C ALA A 45 21.87 13.73 -61.02
N LEU A 46 22.04 14.18 -59.77
CA LEU A 46 21.05 14.99 -59.05
C LEU A 46 21.01 16.46 -59.51
N GLY A 47 22.03 16.94 -60.23
CA GLY A 47 22.20 18.34 -60.62
C GLY A 47 20.96 18.97 -61.26
N PRO A 48 20.40 18.39 -62.34
CA PRO A 48 19.22 18.95 -63.02
C PRO A 48 18.01 19.12 -62.11
N THR A 49 17.81 18.22 -61.14
CA THR A 49 16.66 18.25 -60.23
C THR A 49 16.92 19.11 -58.98
N LEU A 50 18.18 19.23 -58.54
CA LEU A 50 18.62 20.14 -57.49
C LEU A 50 18.58 21.62 -57.90
N THR A 51 18.67 21.92 -59.19
CA THR A 51 18.57 23.29 -59.76
C THR A 51 17.25 23.54 -60.48
N SER A 52 16.24 22.68 -60.30
CA SER A 52 14.90 22.88 -60.87
C SER A 52 14.25 24.15 -60.33
N ASP A 53 13.46 24.85 -61.15
CA ASP A 53 12.66 26.00 -60.70
C ASP A 53 11.55 25.58 -59.72
N ASP A 54 11.12 24.30 -59.77
CA ASP A 54 10.12 23.75 -58.86
C ASP A 54 10.71 23.40 -57.48
N LEU A 55 10.18 24.08 -56.45
CA LEU A 55 10.50 23.86 -55.03
C LEU A 55 10.31 22.39 -54.60
N SER A 56 9.28 21.71 -55.10
CA SER A 56 9.00 20.32 -54.68
C SER A 56 10.03 19.35 -55.23
N THR A 57 10.38 19.50 -56.51
CA THR A 57 11.41 18.70 -57.19
C THR A 57 12.77 18.90 -56.53
N ARG A 58 13.12 20.13 -56.13
CA ARG A 58 14.34 20.39 -55.35
C ARG A 58 14.31 19.71 -53.99
N SER A 59 13.22 19.82 -53.25
CA SER A 59 13.06 19.15 -51.94
C SER A 59 13.21 17.63 -52.05
N HIS A 60 12.57 16.98 -53.02
CA HIS A 60 12.72 15.53 -53.26
C HIS A 60 14.14 15.13 -53.66
N SER A 61 14.85 16.00 -54.39
CA SER A 61 16.25 15.76 -54.76
C SER A 61 17.18 15.84 -53.56
N VAL A 62 16.96 16.83 -52.68
CA VAL A 62 17.67 16.93 -51.40
C VAL A 62 17.31 15.75 -50.49
N HIS A 63 16.05 15.30 -50.49
CA HIS A 63 15.65 14.08 -49.78
C HIS A 63 16.41 12.85 -50.27
N CYS A 64 16.49 12.65 -51.58
CA CYS A 64 17.26 11.56 -52.18
C CYS A 64 18.73 11.62 -51.76
N LEU A 65 19.34 12.82 -51.79
CA LEU A 65 20.72 13.02 -51.37
C LEU A 65 20.90 12.67 -49.88
N SER A 66 20.10 13.24 -48.99
CA SER A 66 20.20 13.02 -47.54
C SER A 66 19.94 11.57 -47.14
N ALA A 67 18.95 10.90 -47.74
CA ALA A 67 18.66 9.49 -47.49
C ALA A 67 19.79 8.57 -47.98
N THR A 68 20.38 8.91 -49.13
CA THR A 68 21.55 8.19 -49.68
C THR A 68 22.77 8.42 -48.81
N LEU A 69 23.04 9.65 -48.35
CA LEU A 69 24.13 9.96 -47.42
C LEU A 69 23.99 9.18 -46.12
N LYS A 70 22.80 9.15 -45.50
CA LYS A 70 22.53 8.36 -44.30
C LYS A 70 22.85 6.87 -44.50
N SER A 71 22.52 6.32 -45.66
CA SER A 71 22.82 4.93 -46.02
C SER A 71 24.30 4.70 -46.31
N ILE A 72 24.98 5.67 -46.93
CA ILE A 72 26.43 5.63 -47.20
C ILE A 72 27.20 5.66 -45.88
N THR A 73 26.91 6.60 -44.98
CA THR A 73 27.63 6.76 -43.72
C THR A 73 27.48 5.57 -42.79
N ALA A 74 26.38 4.80 -42.92
CA ALA A 74 26.19 3.54 -42.23
C ALA A 74 27.00 2.37 -42.83
N LYS A 75 27.27 2.38 -44.15
CA LYS A 75 27.91 1.26 -44.87
C LYS A 75 29.42 1.48 -45.14
N THR A 76 29.89 2.71 -45.23
CA THR A 76 31.28 3.04 -45.55
C THR A 76 31.69 4.44 -45.04
N SER A 77 32.98 4.75 -45.07
CA SER A 77 33.51 6.06 -44.67
C SER A 77 33.69 7.00 -45.87
N LEU A 78 33.11 8.18 -45.77
CA LEU A 78 33.40 9.30 -46.68
C LEU A 78 34.78 9.89 -46.39
N THR A 79 35.40 10.55 -47.37
CA THR A 79 36.65 11.28 -47.11
C THR A 79 36.37 12.60 -46.38
N LYS A 80 37.38 13.12 -45.67
CA LYS A 80 37.27 14.43 -44.98
C LYS A 80 36.89 15.57 -45.94
N GLN A 81 37.44 15.55 -47.16
CA GLN A 81 37.17 16.55 -48.18
C GLN A 81 35.73 16.44 -48.71
N ASP A 82 35.23 15.22 -48.92
CA ASP A 82 33.84 14.99 -49.33
C ASP A 82 32.87 15.54 -48.29
N VAL A 83 33.13 15.27 -47.00
CA VAL A 83 32.31 15.78 -45.91
C VAL A 83 32.32 17.31 -45.88
N CYS A 84 33.47 17.96 -46.02
CA CYS A 84 33.54 19.44 -46.07
C CYS A 84 32.66 20.04 -47.18
N VAL A 85 32.77 19.51 -48.40
CA VAL A 85 32.01 20.02 -49.55
C VAL A 85 30.52 19.77 -49.36
N LEU A 86 30.14 18.59 -48.86
CA LEU A 86 28.74 18.26 -48.59
C LEU A 86 28.12 19.10 -47.47
N VAL A 87 28.89 19.40 -46.41
CA VAL A 87 28.45 20.29 -45.32
C VAL A 87 28.17 21.69 -45.86
N GLN A 88 29.10 22.27 -46.62
CA GLN A 88 28.92 23.60 -47.22
C GLN A 88 27.71 23.62 -48.17
N PHE A 89 27.58 22.59 -49.00
CA PHE A 89 26.46 22.45 -49.92
C PHE A 89 25.13 22.37 -49.17
N LEU A 90 24.98 21.43 -48.23
CA LEU A 90 23.73 21.25 -47.47
C LEU A 90 23.40 22.47 -46.62
N ALA A 91 24.38 23.08 -45.95
CA ALA A 91 24.19 24.31 -45.19
C ALA A 91 23.66 25.46 -46.06
N SER A 92 24.09 25.55 -47.32
CA SER A 92 23.56 26.54 -48.26
C SER A 92 22.08 26.31 -48.64
N LYS A 93 21.57 25.07 -48.49
CA LYS A 93 20.20 24.68 -48.86
C LYS A 93 19.18 24.85 -47.74
N LEU A 94 19.57 25.30 -46.54
CA LEU A 94 18.64 25.63 -45.47
C LEU A 94 17.66 26.77 -45.82
N GLU A 95 17.97 27.59 -46.83
CA GLU A 95 17.11 28.65 -47.36
C GLU A 95 15.82 28.12 -48.05
N ASP A 96 15.81 26.84 -48.49
CA ASP A 96 14.65 26.23 -49.13
C ASP A 96 13.72 25.57 -48.08
N GLU A 97 12.68 26.30 -47.67
CA GLU A 97 11.78 25.91 -46.57
C GLU A 97 11.16 24.51 -46.74
N LYS A 98 10.89 24.06 -47.98
CA LYS A 98 10.29 22.73 -48.22
C LYS A 98 11.29 21.59 -48.05
N GLY A 99 12.59 21.87 -48.17
CA GLY A 99 13.67 20.88 -48.06
C GLY A 99 14.32 20.82 -46.69
N THR A 100 14.03 21.76 -45.79
CA THR A 100 14.74 21.95 -44.51
C THR A 100 14.86 20.67 -43.68
N VAL A 101 13.79 19.88 -43.56
CA VAL A 101 13.81 18.62 -42.81
C VAL A 101 14.85 17.62 -43.34
N HIS A 102 15.01 17.56 -44.66
CA HIS A 102 15.97 16.67 -45.30
C HIS A 102 17.38 17.23 -45.21
N VAL A 103 17.55 18.55 -45.28
CA VAL A 103 18.85 19.22 -45.08
C VAL A 103 19.37 18.94 -43.67
N LEU A 104 18.54 19.14 -42.65
CA LEU A 104 18.89 18.90 -41.24
C LEU A 104 19.28 17.44 -41.00
N GLY A 105 18.48 16.48 -41.50
CA GLY A 105 18.80 15.06 -41.38
C GLY A 105 20.06 14.64 -42.14
N GLY A 106 20.33 15.27 -43.29
CA GLY A 106 21.56 15.07 -44.06
C GLY A 106 22.79 15.59 -43.32
N LEU A 107 22.71 16.80 -42.77
CA LEU A 107 23.77 17.38 -41.93
C LEU A 107 24.02 16.53 -40.68
N ALA A 108 22.97 16.07 -40.00
CA ALA A 108 23.10 15.21 -38.82
C ALA A 108 23.83 13.90 -39.17
N SER A 109 23.52 13.31 -40.31
CA SER A 109 24.19 12.09 -40.80
C SER A 109 25.68 12.30 -41.09
N LEU A 110 26.08 13.47 -41.58
CA LEU A 110 27.48 13.82 -41.83
C LEU A 110 28.25 14.06 -40.54
N VAL A 111 27.65 14.79 -39.59
CA VAL A 111 28.26 15.12 -38.30
C VAL A 111 28.59 13.87 -37.47
N GLN A 112 27.78 12.81 -37.58
CA GLN A 112 28.03 11.52 -36.90
C GLN A 112 29.27 10.79 -37.42
N THR A 113 29.79 11.14 -38.59
CA THR A 113 30.93 10.43 -39.18
C THR A 113 32.25 10.88 -38.56
N LYS A 114 33.20 9.95 -38.41
CA LYS A 114 34.59 10.26 -38.01
C LYS A 114 35.33 11.14 -39.02
N ALA A 115 34.80 11.27 -40.24
CA ALA A 115 35.36 12.11 -41.29
C ALA A 115 34.96 13.59 -41.13
N PHE A 116 33.92 13.89 -40.34
CA PHE A 116 33.60 15.24 -39.94
C PHE A 116 34.63 15.75 -38.93
N ILE A 117 35.41 16.74 -39.34
CA ILE A 117 36.37 17.43 -38.48
C ILE A 117 35.85 18.86 -38.26
N PRO A 118 35.52 19.26 -37.02
CA PRO A 118 34.92 20.56 -36.72
C PRO A 118 35.67 21.77 -37.30
N HIS A 119 36.99 21.80 -37.16
CA HIS A 119 37.85 22.92 -37.57
C HIS A 119 38.30 22.87 -39.05
N LEU A 120 38.09 21.75 -39.75
CA LEU A 120 38.51 21.62 -41.14
C LEU A 120 37.62 22.48 -42.04
N ASN A 121 38.19 23.52 -42.67
CA ASN A 121 37.46 24.51 -43.48
C ASN A 121 36.25 25.16 -42.76
N GLY A 122 36.31 25.27 -41.43
CA GLY A 122 35.22 25.86 -40.64
C GLY A 122 33.91 25.07 -40.73
N ASN A 123 33.96 23.73 -40.82
CA ASN A 123 32.76 22.89 -40.90
C ASN A 123 31.74 23.18 -39.78
N LEU A 124 32.21 23.27 -38.53
CA LEU A 124 31.34 23.55 -37.38
C LEU A 124 30.70 24.93 -37.49
N GLU A 125 31.51 25.97 -37.73
CA GLU A 125 31.03 27.34 -37.93
C GLU A 125 30.04 27.43 -39.09
N THR A 126 30.29 26.71 -40.19
CA THR A 126 29.39 26.70 -41.36
C THR A 126 28.01 26.17 -40.98
N VAL A 127 27.95 25.06 -40.23
CA VAL A 127 26.67 24.48 -39.78
C VAL A 127 25.96 25.42 -38.80
N LEU A 128 26.67 25.91 -37.78
CA LEU A 128 26.09 26.77 -36.75
C LEU A 128 25.62 28.11 -37.30
N ASN A 129 26.45 28.79 -38.10
CA ASN A 129 26.07 30.05 -38.74
C ASN A 129 24.89 29.88 -39.69
N ALA A 130 24.80 28.75 -40.42
CA ALA A 130 23.66 28.48 -41.27
C ALA A 130 22.37 28.25 -40.46
N LEU A 131 22.44 27.56 -39.32
CA LEU A 131 21.30 27.41 -38.40
C LEU A 131 20.87 28.77 -37.80
N THR A 132 21.81 29.63 -37.46
CA THR A 132 21.52 30.93 -36.85
C THR A 132 20.97 31.94 -37.86
N SER A 133 21.51 31.96 -39.08
CA SER A 133 21.15 32.99 -40.08
C SER A 133 20.10 32.58 -41.10
N LYS A 134 19.94 31.27 -41.39
CA LYS A 134 19.10 30.77 -42.48
C LYS A 134 17.91 29.94 -42.01
N TYR A 135 17.96 29.37 -40.80
CA TYR A 135 16.87 28.58 -40.24
C TYR A 135 16.03 29.42 -39.26
N GLU A 136 14.71 29.42 -39.44
CA GLU A 136 13.78 30.17 -38.58
C GLU A 136 12.77 29.20 -37.94
N PRO A 137 12.90 28.88 -36.63
CA PRO A 137 12.10 27.83 -35.98
C PRO A 137 10.58 28.01 -36.15
N ARG A 138 10.10 29.26 -36.06
CA ARG A 138 8.66 29.58 -36.10
C ARG A 138 7.99 29.28 -37.43
N LYS A 139 8.75 29.18 -38.53
CA LYS A 139 8.20 28.85 -39.86
C LYS A 139 7.97 27.36 -40.07
N HIS A 140 8.49 26.51 -39.19
CA HIS A 140 8.53 25.07 -39.40
C HIS A 140 7.59 24.29 -38.47
N LEU A 141 7.09 23.16 -38.95
CA LEU A 141 6.29 22.22 -38.16
C LEU A 141 7.14 21.53 -37.09
N ALA A 142 6.50 21.01 -36.04
CA ALA A 142 7.18 20.36 -34.91
C ALA A 142 8.19 19.28 -35.31
N LYS A 143 7.85 18.45 -36.31
CA LYS A 143 8.74 17.41 -36.86
C LYS A 143 10.04 17.97 -37.44
N VAL A 144 9.98 19.13 -38.10
CA VAL A 144 11.18 19.75 -38.69
C VAL A 144 12.03 20.41 -37.61
N ARG A 145 11.38 21.04 -36.61
CA ARG A 145 12.08 21.59 -35.44
C ARG A 145 12.79 20.52 -34.62
N TYR A 146 12.20 19.33 -34.51
CA TYR A 146 12.82 18.15 -33.90
C TYR A 146 14.17 17.82 -34.55
N GLU A 147 14.25 17.83 -35.89
CA GLU A 147 15.51 17.55 -36.61
C GLU A 147 16.59 18.60 -36.34
N ALA A 148 16.21 19.86 -36.08
CA ALA A 148 17.17 20.90 -35.70
C ALA A 148 17.78 20.62 -34.32
N PHE A 149 16.95 20.23 -33.34
CA PHE A 149 17.45 19.76 -32.04
C PHE A 149 18.30 18.49 -32.19
N ALA A 150 17.87 17.51 -32.99
CA ALA A 150 18.62 16.29 -33.24
C ALA A 150 20.01 16.59 -33.83
N LEU A 151 20.11 17.52 -34.77
CA LEU A 151 21.39 17.97 -35.31
C LEU A 151 22.29 18.60 -34.23
N LEU A 152 21.74 19.51 -33.42
CA LEU A 152 22.51 20.15 -32.33
C LEU A 152 22.94 19.14 -31.26
N SER A 153 22.06 18.21 -30.87
CA SER A 153 22.38 17.13 -29.93
C SER A 153 23.52 16.26 -30.47
N VAL A 154 23.44 15.83 -31.74
CA VAL A 154 24.47 15.03 -32.39
C VAL A 154 25.81 15.77 -32.50
N LEU A 155 25.78 17.07 -32.78
CA LEU A 155 26.96 17.94 -32.78
C LEU A 155 27.61 17.95 -31.40
N PHE A 156 26.83 18.19 -30.36
CA PHE A 156 27.34 18.28 -28.99
C PHE A 156 27.84 16.93 -28.46
N GLU A 157 27.10 15.84 -28.70
CA GLU A 157 27.46 14.50 -28.23
C GLU A 157 28.78 14.01 -28.84
N ASN A 158 28.98 14.21 -30.15
CA ASN A 158 30.14 13.68 -30.85
C ASN A 158 31.35 14.63 -30.85
N HIS A 159 31.13 15.93 -30.66
CA HIS A 159 32.17 16.95 -30.83
C HIS A 159 32.25 17.95 -29.66
N SER A 160 31.69 17.63 -28.48
CA SER A 160 31.73 18.53 -27.31
C SER A 160 33.12 19.02 -26.99
N ASP A 161 34.14 18.16 -27.09
CA ASP A 161 35.51 18.53 -26.67
C ASP A 161 36.06 19.65 -27.56
N ASN A 162 35.78 19.60 -28.86
CA ASN A 162 36.16 20.68 -29.79
C ASN A 162 35.35 21.96 -29.54
N ILE A 163 34.07 21.82 -29.20
CA ILE A 163 33.18 22.97 -28.91
C ILE A 163 33.62 23.67 -27.63
N VAL A 164 33.89 22.92 -26.56
CA VAL A 164 34.22 23.43 -25.22
C VAL A 164 35.65 23.99 -25.15
N THR A 165 36.60 23.42 -25.90
CA THR A 165 38.01 23.87 -25.86
C THR A 165 38.19 25.27 -26.48
N SER A 166 37.30 25.67 -27.40
CA SER A 166 37.36 26.99 -28.06
C SER A 166 36.22 27.89 -27.57
N PRO A 167 36.51 29.01 -26.88
CA PRO A 167 35.47 29.94 -26.41
C PRO A 167 34.58 30.47 -27.53
N GLU A 168 35.14 30.71 -28.72
CA GLU A 168 34.38 31.16 -29.89
C GLU A 168 33.36 30.10 -30.35
N TYR A 169 33.73 28.82 -30.32
CA TYR A 169 32.83 27.73 -30.69
C TYR A 169 31.79 27.46 -29.62
N ALA A 170 32.16 27.52 -28.35
CA ALA A 170 31.21 27.43 -27.26
C ALA A 170 30.15 28.55 -27.36
N ASN A 171 30.59 29.80 -27.50
CA ASN A 171 29.68 30.95 -27.58
C ASN A 171 28.76 30.88 -28.81
N LEU A 172 29.31 30.52 -29.98
CA LEU A 172 28.51 30.35 -31.20
C LEU A 172 27.52 29.18 -31.07
N PHE A 173 27.93 28.06 -30.48
CA PHE A 173 27.06 26.90 -30.27
C PHE A 173 25.90 27.25 -29.33
N VAL A 174 26.18 27.91 -28.20
CA VAL A 174 25.16 28.35 -27.24
C VAL A 174 24.19 29.32 -27.88
N ALA A 175 24.68 30.35 -28.59
CA ALA A 175 23.82 31.30 -29.29
C ALA A 175 22.93 30.61 -30.34
N THR A 176 23.49 29.63 -31.07
CA THR A 176 22.73 28.83 -32.05
C THR A 176 21.67 27.97 -31.36
N PHE A 177 22.00 27.35 -30.23
CA PHE A 177 21.05 26.58 -29.43
C PHE A 177 19.89 27.45 -28.94
N VAL A 178 20.18 28.61 -28.34
CA VAL A 178 19.16 29.57 -27.88
C VAL A 178 18.23 29.97 -29.03
N HIS A 179 18.79 30.30 -30.19
CA HIS A 179 18.00 30.62 -31.40
C HIS A 179 17.06 29.48 -31.79
N VAL A 180 17.55 28.24 -31.84
CA VAL A 180 16.75 27.05 -32.17
C VAL A 180 15.68 26.76 -31.11
N ALA A 181 16.01 26.93 -29.82
CA ALA A 181 15.14 26.64 -28.69
C ALA A 181 14.01 27.66 -28.48
N THR A 182 14.15 28.86 -29.04
CA THR A 182 13.23 29.97 -28.82
C THR A 182 11.80 29.64 -29.28
N SER A 183 10.84 29.81 -28.36
CA SER A 183 9.39 29.64 -28.62
C SER A 183 8.91 28.23 -29.02
N GLU A 184 9.59 27.17 -28.56
CA GLU A 184 9.14 25.79 -28.75
C GLU A 184 7.89 25.44 -27.91
N LYS A 185 7.04 24.54 -28.42
CA LYS A 185 5.79 24.13 -27.74
C LYS A 185 5.52 22.62 -27.82
N ASP A 186 6.18 21.90 -28.71
CA ASP A 186 6.01 20.44 -28.81
C ASP A 186 6.73 19.76 -27.62
N PRO A 187 6.04 18.90 -26.85
CA PRO A 187 6.62 18.30 -25.64
C PRO A 187 7.85 17.43 -25.92
N ARG A 188 7.95 16.78 -27.09
CA ARG A 188 9.15 15.99 -27.46
C ARG A 188 10.36 16.88 -27.67
N ASN A 189 10.13 17.99 -28.38
CA ASN A 189 11.18 18.96 -28.66
C ASN A 189 11.63 19.67 -27.37
N LEU A 190 10.69 19.97 -26.46
CA LEU A 190 11.02 20.52 -25.14
C LEU A 190 11.92 19.59 -24.32
N LEU A 191 11.65 18.28 -24.28
CA LEU A 191 12.52 17.31 -23.60
C LEU A 191 13.94 17.33 -24.19
N MET A 192 14.08 17.37 -25.52
CA MET A 192 15.40 17.48 -26.15
C MET A 192 16.09 18.81 -25.81
N SER A 193 15.33 19.90 -25.82
CA SER A 193 15.83 21.23 -25.47
C SER A 193 16.36 21.28 -24.04
N PHE A 194 15.61 20.77 -23.06
CA PHE A 194 16.01 20.72 -21.65
C PHE A 194 17.27 19.85 -21.47
N ARG A 195 17.29 18.64 -22.04
CA ARG A 195 18.45 17.75 -21.96
C ARG A 195 19.72 18.35 -22.57
N LEU A 196 19.59 18.98 -23.74
CA LEU A 196 20.72 19.64 -24.41
C LEU A 196 21.18 20.88 -23.63
N ASN A 197 20.26 21.71 -23.13
CA ASN A 197 20.59 22.85 -22.28
C ASN A 197 21.36 22.39 -21.02
N SER A 198 20.86 21.37 -20.32
CA SER A 198 21.55 20.78 -19.17
C SER A 198 22.95 20.26 -19.52
N ALA A 199 23.12 19.64 -20.70
CA ALA A 199 24.42 19.18 -21.17
C ALA A 199 25.38 20.34 -21.48
N ILE A 200 24.88 21.42 -22.07
CA ILE A 200 25.64 22.66 -22.32
C ILE A 200 26.11 23.23 -20.98
N ASN A 201 25.20 23.42 -20.04
CA ASN A 201 25.47 23.99 -18.72
C ASN A 201 26.55 23.24 -17.95
N LYS A 202 26.61 21.91 -18.08
CA LYS A 202 27.59 21.06 -17.40
C LYS A 202 28.96 21.03 -18.07
N LYS A 203 29.03 21.16 -19.40
CA LYS A 203 30.28 20.99 -20.16
C LYS A 203 30.93 22.31 -20.58
N VAL A 204 30.15 23.34 -20.88
CA VAL A 204 30.68 24.64 -21.30
C VAL A 204 31.12 25.42 -20.07
N THR A 205 32.35 25.93 -20.09
CA THR A 205 32.86 26.81 -19.04
C THR A 205 32.42 28.25 -19.31
N PHE A 206 31.63 28.81 -18.41
CA PHE A 206 31.25 30.21 -18.42
C PHE A 206 32.10 30.97 -17.40
N GLU A 207 32.79 32.02 -17.87
CA GLU A 207 33.41 33.01 -16.98
C GLU A 207 32.36 33.75 -16.15
N ASP A 208 32.81 34.33 -15.04
CA ASP A 208 31.98 35.10 -14.13
C ASP A 208 31.21 36.23 -14.84
N ARG A 209 29.91 36.32 -14.57
CA ARG A 209 28.99 37.29 -15.19
C ARG A 209 29.40 38.75 -14.98
N SER A 210 30.07 39.08 -13.87
CA SER A 210 30.54 40.44 -13.62
C SER A 210 31.71 40.86 -14.52
N VAL A 211 32.44 39.88 -15.07
CA VAL A 211 33.64 40.09 -15.88
C VAL A 211 33.34 39.99 -17.37
N ASN A 212 32.50 39.03 -17.78
CA ASN A 212 32.25 38.71 -19.18
C ASN A 212 30.77 38.93 -19.56
N LYS A 213 30.49 40.09 -20.15
CA LYS A 213 29.14 40.47 -20.61
C LYS A 213 28.54 39.53 -21.64
N THR A 214 29.37 38.88 -22.46
CA THR A 214 28.88 37.91 -23.45
C THR A 214 28.38 36.65 -22.75
N HIS A 215 29.14 36.12 -21.79
CA HIS A 215 28.70 34.96 -21.01
C HIS A 215 27.49 35.28 -20.13
N ASP A 216 27.43 36.49 -19.56
CA ASP A 216 26.24 36.95 -18.82
C ASP A 216 24.97 36.89 -19.69
N GLN A 217 25.02 37.47 -20.89
CA GLN A 217 23.89 37.41 -21.82
C GLN A 217 23.54 35.97 -22.21
N LEU A 218 24.53 35.13 -22.53
CA LEU A 218 24.30 33.74 -22.92
C LEU A 218 23.68 32.93 -21.78
N LEU A 219 24.10 33.15 -20.53
CA LEU A 219 23.55 32.47 -19.36
C LEU A 219 22.11 32.94 -19.10
N THR A 220 21.82 34.23 -19.21
CA THR A 220 20.44 34.75 -19.13
C THR A 220 19.56 34.16 -20.23
N ASP A 221 20.04 34.11 -21.46
CA ASP A 221 19.30 33.52 -22.57
C ASP A 221 19.05 32.01 -22.37
N LEU A 222 20.04 31.26 -21.90
CA LEU A 222 19.91 29.83 -21.58
C LEU A 222 18.90 29.58 -20.44
N PHE A 223 18.89 30.46 -19.43
CA PHE A 223 17.90 30.42 -18.37
C PHE A 223 16.50 30.72 -18.91
N ASP A 224 16.32 31.82 -19.66
CA ASP A 224 15.04 32.28 -20.18
C ASP A 224 14.37 31.25 -21.10
N VAL A 225 15.13 30.62 -22.01
CA VAL A 225 14.58 29.56 -22.90
C VAL A 225 14.21 28.28 -22.17
N SER A 226 14.53 28.15 -20.88
CA SER A 226 14.07 27.06 -20.02
C SER A 226 12.96 27.51 -19.05
N PHE A 227 13.21 28.55 -18.25
CA PHE A 227 12.34 29.00 -17.17
C PHE A 227 11.01 29.59 -17.68
N CYS A 228 10.92 30.05 -18.93
CA CYS A 228 9.66 30.54 -19.49
C CYS A 228 8.51 29.51 -19.50
N TYR A 229 8.82 28.22 -19.34
CA TYR A 229 7.82 27.15 -19.20
C TYR A 229 7.42 26.85 -17.75
N PHE A 230 7.99 27.56 -16.77
CA PHE A 230 7.74 27.32 -15.35
C PHE A 230 6.56 28.17 -14.83
N PRO A 231 5.53 27.57 -14.20
CA PRO A 231 5.29 26.13 -14.01
C PRO A 231 4.64 25.46 -15.24
N ILE A 232 4.90 24.16 -15.43
CA ILE A 232 4.35 23.39 -16.55
C ILE A 232 2.91 22.96 -16.24
N SER A 233 1.96 23.36 -17.09
CA SER A 233 0.52 23.03 -17.02
C SER A 233 0.07 22.01 -18.08
N PHE A 234 0.99 21.17 -18.57
CA PHE A 234 0.75 20.22 -19.66
C PHE A 234 -0.17 19.06 -19.26
N THR A 235 -1.15 18.76 -20.13
CA THR A 235 -1.99 17.54 -20.03
C THR A 235 -1.79 16.70 -21.29
N PRO A 236 -1.36 15.43 -21.18
CA PRO A 236 -1.10 14.59 -22.34
C PRO A 236 -2.39 14.29 -23.13
N PRO A 237 -2.34 14.32 -24.48
CA PRO A 237 -3.47 13.91 -25.31
C PRO A 237 -3.87 12.44 -25.08
N ALA A 238 -5.16 12.12 -25.17
CA ALA A 238 -5.69 10.76 -24.91
C ALA A 238 -5.07 9.64 -25.78
N ASN A 239 -4.54 9.97 -26.95
CA ASN A 239 -3.88 9.05 -27.89
C ASN A 239 -2.44 9.49 -28.20
N ASP A 240 -1.66 9.94 -27.21
CA ASP A 240 -0.26 10.26 -27.43
C ASP A 240 0.56 8.98 -27.75
N PRO A 241 1.11 8.83 -28.97
CA PRO A 241 1.89 7.65 -29.34
C PRO A 241 3.24 7.56 -28.60
N TYR A 242 3.72 8.65 -28.00
CA TYR A 242 5.02 8.72 -27.32
C TYR A 242 4.93 8.61 -25.80
N LYS A 243 3.72 8.74 -25.23
CA LYS A 243 3.43 8.62 -23.80
C LYS A 243 4.23 9.59 -22.90
N ILE A 244 4.48 10.82 -23.37
CA ILE A 244 5.19 11.83 -22.57
C ILE A 244 4.28 12.31 -21.45
N THR A 245 4.82 12.38 -20.24
CA THR A 245 4.07 12.80 -19.06
C THR A 245 4.44 14.21 -18.61
N ALA A 246 3.52 14.89 -17.92
CA ALA A 246 3.80 16.19 -17.30
C ALA A 246 4.92 16.10 -16.26
N ALA A 247 4.98 15.00 -15.50
CA ALA A 247 6.02 14.74 -14.51
C ALA A 247 7.41 14.65 -15.15
N GLU A 248 7.54 13.99 -16.30
CA GLU A 248 8.80 13.90 -17.05
C GLU A 248 9.28 15.30 -17.49
N LEU A 249 8.39 16.11 -18.06
CA LEU A 249 8.71 17.47 -18.48
C LEU A 249 9.14 18.35 -17.29
N LYS A 250 8.43 18.28 -16.17
CA LYS A 250 8.77 19.03 -14.94
C LYS A 250 10.13 18.61 -14.39
N ALA A 251 10.41 17.32 -14.36
CA ALA A 251 11.69 16.80 -13.86
C ALA A 251 12.87 17.27 -14.72
N GLU A 252 12.75 17.21 -16.04
CA GLU A 252 13.81 17.66 -16.97
C GLU A 252 14.00 19.18 -16.94
N LEU A 253 12.92 19.97 -16.85
CA LEU A 253 13.00 21.42 -16.67
C LEU A 253 13.73 21.76 -15.37
N ARG A 254 13.35 21.10 -14.26
CA ARG A 254 13.99 21.30 -12.95
C ARG A 254 15.48 20.96 -12.98
N ALA A 255 15.84 19.82 -13.57
CA ALA A 255 17.24 19.42 -13.74
C ALA A 255 18.03 20.41 -14.60
N THR A 256 17.38 21.06 -15.57
CA THR A 256 17.99 22.12 -16.39
C THR A 256 18.27 23.37 -15.55
N ILE A 257 17.29 23.87 -14.80
CA ILE A 257 17.43 25.05 -13.93
C ILE A 257 18.53 24.82 -12.87
N ALA A 258 18.63 23.61 -12.32
CA ALA A 258 19.63 23.24 -11.31
C ALA A 258 21.03 22.93 -11.88
N SER A 259 21.21 22.89 -13.21
CA SER A 259 22.47 22.41 -13.82
C SER A 259 23.62 23.43 -13.90
N GLN A 260 23.38 24.71 -13.54
CA GLN A 260 24.38 25.78 -13.60
C GLN A 260 24.26 26.72 -12.41
N SER A 261 25.27 26.78 -11.55
CA SER A 261 25.29 27.63 -10.35
C SER A 261 25.13 29.12 -10.66
N GLN A 262 25.69 29.59 -11.79
CA GLN A 262 25.56 30.99 -12.20
C GLN A 262 24.13 31.39 -12.64
N PHE A 263 23.17 30.45 -12.68
CA PHE A 263 21.75 30.79 -12.78
C PHE A 263 21.17 31.30 -11.46
N ALA A 264 21.84 31.13 -10.32
CA ALA A 264 21.31 31.54 -9.01
C ALA A 264 20.78 32.98 -8.96
N GLN A 265 21.45 33.93 -9.63
CA GLN A 265 21.01 35.32 -9.71
C GLN A 265 19.63 35.51 -10.36
N ASP A 266 19.24 34.62 -11.26
CA ASP A 266 17.96 34.66 -11.99
C ASP A 266 16.95 33.67 -11.39
N THR A 267 17.42 32.47 -11.05
CA THR A 267 16.64 31.36 -10.48
C THR A 267 15.99 31.73 -9.16
N PHE A 268 16.74 32.23 -8.18
CA PHE A 268 16.19 32.46 -6.84
C PHE A 268 15.13 33.56 -6.84
N PRO A 269 15.35 34.78 -7.39
CA PRO A 269 14.30 35.79 -7.47
C PRO A 269 13.05 35.29 -8.19
N SER A 270 13.22 34.59 -9.31
CA SER A 270 12.10 34.08 -10.11
C SER A 270 11.28 33.01 -9.36
N LEU A 271 11.95 32.09 -8.66
CA LEU A 271 11.28 31.07 -7.85
C LEU A 271 10.57 31.66 -6.63
N PHE A 272 11.17 32.65 -5.95
CA PHE A 272 10.52 33.31 -4.81
C PHE A 272 9.27 34.10 -5.24
N GLU A 273 9.29 34.75 -6.40
CA GLU A 273 8.08 35.36 -6.97
C GLU A 273 6.98 34.30 -7.15
N LYS A 274 7.32 33.13 -7.71
CA LYS A 274 6.37 32.02 -7.93
C LYS A 274 5.92 31.35 -6.63
N LEU A 275 6.71 31.39 -5.55
CA LEU A 275 6.33 30.85 -4.25
C LEU A 275 5.09 31.55 -3.68
N THR A 276 4.86 32.81 -4.05
CA THR A 276 3.66 33.57 -3.62
C THR A 276 2.35 33.12 -4.30
N SER A 277 2.40 32.13 -5.19
CA SER A 277 1.23 31.58 -5.87
C SER A 277 0.24 30.95 -4.88
N THR A 278 -1.06 31.15 -5.11
CA THR A 278 -2.11 30.45 -4.34
C THR A 278 -2.36 29.02 -4.83
N ASN A 279 -1.67 28.56 -5.88
CA ASN A 279 -1.81 27.20 -6.40
C ASN A 279 -0.78 26.26 -5.73
N PRO A 280 -1.23 25.26 -4.94
CA PRO A 280 -0.34 24.30 -4.27
C PRO A 280 0.62 23.59 -5.23
N ALA A 281 0.17 23.25 -6.44
CA ALA A 281 1.01 22.58 -7.43
C ALA A 281 2.19 23.44 -7.90
N VAL A 282 1.97 24.76 -8.00
CA VAL A 282 3.03 25.70 -8.37
C VAL A 282 4.01 25.88 -7.23
N ARG A 283 3.51 26.04 -5.99
CA ARG A 283 4.37 26.10 -4.79
C ARG A 283 5.21 24.83 -4.63
N ASN A 284 4.62 23.66 -4.87
CA ASN A 284 5.32 22.38 -4.88
C ASN A 284 6.41 22.32 -5.95
N ASP A 285 6.11 22.73 -7.19
CA ASP A 285 7.12 22.81 -8.24
C ASP A 285 8.27 23.75 -7.83
N VAL A 286 7.97 24.88 -7.17
CA VAL A 286 8.97 25.84 -6.68
C VAL A 286 9.88 25.22 -5.65
N VAL A 287 9.35 24.68 -4.55
CA VAL A 287 10.20 24.15 -3.46
C VAL A 287 10.99 22.91 -3.88
N GLN A 288 10.45 22.06 -4.76
CA GLN A 288 11.21 20.96 -5.34
C GLN A 288 12.37 21.45 -6.20
N THR A 289 12.17 22.55 -6.93
CA THR A 289 13.22 23.16 -7.75
C THR A 289 14.27 23.82 -6.87
N LEU A 290 13.86 24.54 -5.81
CA LEU A 290 14.78 25.09 -4.81
C LEU A 290 15.63 24.00 -4.16
N PHE A 291 15.02 22.88 -3.75
CA PHE A 291 15.74 21.73 -3.21
C PHE A 291 16.82 21.20 -4.18
N LEU A 292 16.47 21.06 -5.47
CA LEU A 292 17.44 20.60 -6.47
C LEU A 292 18.55 21.64 -6.73
N CYS A 293 18.22 22.93 -6.77
CA CYS A 293 19.23 23.98 -6.91
C CYS A 293 20.19 24.02 -5.71
N VAL A 294 19.67 23.92 -4.48
CA VAL A 294 20.50 23.88 -3.27
C VAL A 294 21.44 22.68 -3.29
N THR A 295 20.98 21.51 -3.75
CA THR A 295 21.81 20.30 -3.80
C THR A 295 22.84 20.33 -4.93
N GLU A 296 22.50 20.84 -6.11
CA GLU A 296 23.36 20.78 -7.31
C GLU A 296 24.28 22.00 -7.53
N TYR A 297 23.92 23.22 -7.09
CA TYR A 297 24.78 24.40 -7.27
C TYR A 297 26.09 24.28 -6.49
N SER A 298 27.11 25.08 -6.76
CA SER A 298 28.37 25.02 -5.99
C SER A 298 28.16 25.53 -4.56
N THR A 299 28.98 25.06 -3.62
CA THR A 299 28.94 25.54 -2.23
C THR A 299 29.10 27.05 -2.16
N SER A 300 30.03 27.63 -2.92
CA SER A 300 30.25 29.08 -2.98
C SER A 300 28.99 29.87 -3.36
N THR A 301 28.21 29.37 -4.30
CA THR A 301 26.95 30.01 -4.69
C THR A 301 25.92 29.90 -3.57
N ILE A 302 25.83 28.77 -2.87
CA ILE A 302 24.90 28.66 -1.74
C ILE A 302 25.33 29.56 -0.56
N GLU A 303 26.63 29.77 -0.35
CA GLU A 303 27.14 30.74 0.64
C GLU A 303 26.67 32.18 0.36
N GLU A 304 26.53 32.55 -0.91
CA GLU A 304 26.02 33.87 -1.31
C GLU A 304 24.51 34.03 -1.07
N TYR A 305 23.72 32.96 -1.23
CA TYR A 305 22.25 33.04 -1.28
C TYR A 305 21.50 32.42 -0.08
N TRP A 306 22.16 31.69 0.81
CA TRP A 306 21.45 30.93 1.86
C TRP A 306 20.61 31.80 2.79
N ILE A 307 21.03 33.04 3.09
CA ILE A 307 20.25 33.98 3.91
C ILE A 307 18.94 34.34 3.21
N THR A 308 18.99 34.62 1.90
CA THR A 308 17.81 34.94 1.11
C THR A 308 16.87 33.73 1.00
N ILE A 309 17.42 32.52 0.85
CA ILE A 309 16.64 31.27 0.83
C ILE A 309 15.96 31.06 2.19
N TRP A 310 16.70 31.22 3.30
CA TRP A 310 16.19 31.13 4.66
C TRP A 310 15.04 32.11 4.91
N ASP A 311 15.23 33.38 4.60
CA ASP A 311 14.23 34.43 4.81
C ASP A 311 12.97 34.22 3.96
N SER A 312 13.11 33.61 2.78
CA SER A 312 11.99 33.30 1.89
C SER A 312 11.20 32.06 2.36
N LEU A 313 11.88 31.05 2.91
CA LEU A 313 11.28 29.74 3.21
C LEU A 313 10.83 29.56 4.66
N LYS A 314 11.46 30.21 5.65
CA LYS A 314 11.12 29.97 7.08
C LYS A 314 9.64 30.26 7.39
N PHE A 315 9.05 31.24 6.71
CA PHE A 315 7.65 31.63 6.91
C PHE A 315 6.65 30.64 6.33
N GLU A 316 7.07 29.81 5.36
CA GLU A 316 6.26 28.69 4.90
C GLU A 316 6.01 27.68 6.02
N ILE A 317 6.92 27.57 6.98
CA ILE A 317 6.75 26.74 8.18
C ILE A 317 6.09 27.52 9.31
N LEU A 318 6.58 28.73 9.63
CA LEU A 318 6.11 29.51 10.78
C LEU A 318 4.61 29.89 10.70
N HIS A 319 4.05 30.06 9.50
CA HIS A 319 2.67 30.53 9.32
C HIS A 319 1.66 29.43 8.96
N ASN A 320 2.09 28.20 8.72
CA ASN A 320 1.20 27.10 8.31
C ASN A 320 0.95 26.09 9.43
N ASP A 321 -0.08 25.26 9.25
CA ASP A 321 -0.38 24.16 10.16
C ASP A 321 0.60 23.00 9.95
N MET A 322 1.19 22.52 11.05
CA MET A 322 2.21 21.48 11.05
C MET A 322 1.64 20.14 11.51
N SER A 323 0.35 19.88 11.30
CA SER A 323 -0.34 18.66 11.75
C SER A 323 0.14 17.38 11.06
N ILE A 324 0.69 17.48 9.84
CA ILE A 324 1.37 16.37 9.14
C ILE A 324 2.60 15.87 9.93
N PHE A 325 3.30 16.76 10.63
CA PHE A 325 4.49 16.43 11.43
C PHE A 325 4.07 15.99 12.83
N LYS A 326 4.30 14.70 13.09
CA LYS A 326 3.85 14.03 14.30
C LYS A 326 5.02 13.81 15.25
N PRO A 327 4.97 14.31 16.49
CA PRO A 327 6.08 14.18 17.43
C PRO A 327 6.30 12.72 17.89
N GLU A 328 5.34 11.82 17.67
CA GLU A 328 5.45 10.40 18.02
C GLU A 328 6.17 9.55 16.95
N THR A 329 6.38 10.05 15.73
CA THR A 329 7.03 9.28 14.64
C THR A 329 8.54 9.35 14.69
N ASP A 330 9.24 8.31 14.25
CA ASP A 330 10.72 8.23 14.28
C ASP A 330 11.45 9.09 13.23
N TYR A 331 10.69 9.73 12.35
CA TYR A 331 11.21 10.59 11.29
C TYR A 331 10.64 12.01 11.44
N ILE A 332 11.41 12.99 10.99
CA ILE A 332 10.92 14.37 10.78
C ILE A 332 10.30 14.48 9.39
N VAL A 333 11.04 14.05 8.37
CA VAL A 333 10.57 13.98 6.99
C VAL A 333 9.96 12.60 6.72
N PRO A 334 8.68 12.49 6.32
CA PRO A 334 8.05 11.21 6.03
C PRO A 334 8.78 10.44 4.90
N PRO A 335 9.00 9.12 5.02
CA PRO A 335 9.75 8.34 4.02
C PRO A 335 9.09 8.32 2.63
N ASN A 336 7.76 8.49 2.56
CA ASN A 336 6.99 8.51 1.32
C ASN A 336 6.67 9.94 0.85
N ALA A 337 7.47 10.94 1.24
CA ALA A 337 7.22 12.34 0.89
C ALA A 337 7.16 12.61 -0.62
N GLN A 338 7.89 11.82 -1.42
CA GLN A 338 7.91 11.97 -2.88
C GLN A 338 6.61 11.48 -3.55
N ASP A 339 5.94 10.49 -2.94
CA ASP A 339 4.73 9.86 -3.47
C ASP A 339 3.46 10.69 -3.23
N LEU A 340 3.56 11.77 -2.44
CA LEU A 340 2.44 12.69 -2.23
C LEU A 340 2.01 13.35 -3.54
N ASP A 341 0.72 13.62 -3.69
CA ASP A 341 0.18 14.30 -4.86
C ASP A 341 0.77 15.73 -4.96
N ASP A 342 1.04 16.18 -6.18
CA ASP A 342 1.61 17.53 -6.40
C ASP A 342 0.64 18.65 -5.98
N THR A 343 -0.64 18.36 -5.74
CA THR A 343 -1.61 19.33 -5.22
C THR A 343 -1.69 19.36 -3.68
N ASP A 344 -0.96 18.48 -2.98
CA ASP A 344 -0.95 18.43 -1.52
C ASP A 344 -0.05 19.53 -0.93
N ASP A 345 -0.64 20.46 -0.17
CA ASP A 345 0.09 21.53 0.53
C ASP A 345 1.13 20.97 1.53
N ASN A 346 0.92 19.78 2.09
CA ASN A 346 1.90 19.16 3.00
C ASN A 346 3.21 18.84 2.30
N LYS A 347 3.17 18.53 0.99
CA LYS A 347 4.36 18.31 0.18
C LYS A 347 5.23 19.57 0.14
N THR A 348 4.62 20.76 0.13
CA THR A 348 5.34 22.04 0.14
C THR A 348 6.10 22.18 1.45
N LEU A 349 5.43 21.94 2.59
CA LEU A 349 6.05 22.03 3.91
C LEU A 349 7.22 21.05 4.07
N ILE A 350 7.06 19.82 3.57
CA ILE A 350 8.10 18.80 3.64
C ILE A 350 9.33 19.21 2.80
N PHE A 351 9.13 19.60 1.53
CA PHE A 351 10.25 20.02 0.69
C PHE A 351 10.91 21.32 1.16
N THR A 352 10.17 22.20 1.84
CA THR A 352 10.76 23.37 2.53
C THR A 352 11.75 22.93 3.61
N LEU A 353 11.36 22.02 4.50
CA LEU A 353 12.26 21.47 5.52
C LEU A 353 13.47 20.77 4.89
N MET A 354 13.25 19.94 3.86
CA MET A 354 14.32 19.27 3.12
C MET A 354 15.30 20.27 2.48
N THR A 355 14.80 21.37 1.92
CA THR A 355 15.63 22.42 1.30
C THR A 355 16.52 23.10 2.32
N LEU A 356 15.96 23.48 3.48
CA LEU A 356 16.74 24.10 4.56
C LEU A 356 17.76 23.14 5.17
N SER A 357 17.40 21.88 5.38
CA SER A 357 18.34 20.84 5.82
C SER A 357 19.44 20.60 4.76
N ALA A 358 19.13 20.66 3.46
CA ALA A 358 20.12 20.49 2.41
C ALA A 358 21.19 21.60 2.40
N ILE A 359 20.86 22.83 2.80
CA ILE A 359 21.85 23.91 2.99
C ILE A 359 22.88 23.49 4.05
N VAL A 360 22.41 23.01 5.20
CA VAL A 360 23.27 22.57 6.30
C VAL A 360 24.13 21.38 5.89
N GLN A 361 23.51 20.36 5.27
CA GLN A 361 24.21 19.18 4.77
C GLN A 361 25.35 19.57 3.82
N LYS A 362 25.10 20.52 2.91
CA LYS A 362 26.09 20.99 1.94
C LYS A 362 27.28 21.70 2.59
N PHE A 363 27.03 22.53 3.59
CA PHE A 363 28.10 23.20 4.33
C PHE A 363 28.91 22.24 5.20
N VAL A 364 28.27 21.19 5.75
CA VAL A 364 28.96 20.11 6.45
C VAL A 364 29.86 19.31 5.50
N GLU A 365 29.35 18.91 4.33
CA GLU A 365 30.12 18.14 3.33
C GLU A 365 31.30 18.92 2.76
N ALA A 366 31.18 20.24 2.67
CA ALA A 366 32.22 21.13 2.16
C ALA A 366 33.16 21.70 3.24
N GLU A 367 32.97 21.35 4.51
CA GLU A 367 33.71 21.91 5.66
C GLU A 367 33.73 23.46 5.66
N SER A 368 32.58 24.08 5.37
CA SER A 368 32.46 25.53 5.22
C SER A 368 32.34 26.26 6.57
N ASP A 369 33.10 27.36 6.72
CA ASP A 369 33.00 28.28 7.86
C ASP A 369 31.60 28.93 7.98
N SER A 370 30.80 28.93 6.90
CA SER A 370 29.45 29.47 6.87
C SER A 370 28.48 28.70 7.76
N LEU A 371 28.77 27.45 8.13
CA LEU A 371 27.93 26.63 9.01
C LEU A 371 27.66 27.32 10.36
N GLN A 372 28.67 27.93 10.97
CA GLN A 372 28.51 28.66 12.25
C GLN A 372 27.64 29.91 12.11
N SER A 373 27.69 30.56 10.94
CA SER A 373 26.82 31.69 10.62
C SER A 373 25.37 31.25 10.47
N VAL A 374 25.12 30.09 9.84
CA VAL A 374 23.77 29.49 9.75
C VAL A 374 23.23 29.16 11.14
N ILE A 375 24.02 28.48 11.97
CA ILE A 375 23.61 28.10 13.34
C ILE A 375 23.20 29.35 14.13
N THR A 376 24.08 30.36 14.17
CA THR A 376 23.80 31.62 14.89
C THR A 376 22.54 32.30 14.36
N THR A 377 22.40 32.41 13.04
CA THR A 377 21.26 33.11 12.41
C THR A 377 19.93 32.39 12.65
N VAL A 378 19.90 31.06 12.57
CA VAL A 378 18.70 30.27 12.82
C VAL A 378 18.28 30.36 14.28
N LEU A 379 19.22 30.20 15.21
CA LEU A 379 18.94 30.24 16.65
C LEU A 379 18.51 31.65 17.10
N GLU A 380 19.27 32.69 16.76
CA GLU A 380 18.92 34.06 17.12
C GLU A 380 17.63 34.53 16.43
N GLY A 381 17.44 34.16 15.15
CA GLY A 381 16.28 34.53 14.36
C GLY A 381 14.97 33.89 14.84
N LEU A 382 15.03 32.66 15.40
CA LEU A 382 13.87 31.95 15.94
C LEU A 382 13.70 32.12 17.47
N LYS A 383 14.63 32.79 18.15
CA LYS A 383 14.58 33.04 19.59
C LYS A 383 13.22 33.51 20.12
N PRO A 384 12.52 34.49 19.51
CA PRO A 384 11.21 34.92 20.00
C PRO A 384 10.15 33.80 19.95
N ASN A 385 10.29 32.85 19.03
CA ASN A 385 9.32 31.77 18.80
C ASN A 385 9.50 30.59 19.77
N TYR A 386 10.72 30.32 20.25
CA TYR A 386 10.98 29.16 21.14
C TYR A 386 11.27 29.49 22.60
N SER A 387 11.56 30.76 22.94
CA SER A 387 11.90 31.15 24.32
C SER A 387 10.74 31.00 25.31
N SER A 388 9.50 31.04 24.84
CA SER A 388 8.29 30.91 25.66
C SER A 388 7.47 29.71 25.24
N LEU A 389 7.05 28.90 26.21
CA LEU A 389 6.13 27.78 25.98
C LEU A 389 4.72 28.22 25.58
N ASN A 390 4.40 29.52 25.63
CA ASN A 390 3.08 30.05 25.24
C ASN A 390 3.03 30.50 23.77
N ASP A 391 4.16 30.48 23.06
CA ASP A 391 4.21 30.98 21.70
C ASP A 391 3.48 30.02 20.73
N LYS A 392 2.59 30.57 19.90
CA LYS A 392 1.79 29.78 18.95
C LYS A 392 2.64 29.11 17.86
N THR A 393 3.86 29.60 17.66
CA THR A 393 4.81 29.14 16.65
C THR A 393 5.95 28.31 17.24
N LEU A 394 5.88 27.94 18.52
CA LEU A 394 6.87 27.10 19.19
C LEU A 394 7.13 25.80 18.42
N LYS A 395 6.05 25.08 18.07
CA LYS A 395 6.16 23.82 17.31
C LYS A 395 6.89 24.03 15.98
N GLN A 396 6.53 25.08 15.25
CA GLN A 396 7.11 25.44 13.96
C GLN A 396 8.61 25.73 14.09
N ALA A 397 8.99 26.53 15.09
CA ALA A 397 10.38 26.89 15.34
C ALA A 397 11.22 25.66 15.74
N VAL A 398 10.71 24.83 16.67
CA VAL A 398 11.39 23.58 17.07
C VAL A 398 11.54 22.63 15.87
N LEU A 399 10.52 22.49 15.05
CA LEU A 399 10.57 21.64 13.86
C LEU A 399 11.60 22.12 12.83
N LEU A 400 11.69 23.43 12.58
CA LEU A 400 12.73 24.02 11.72
C LEU A 400 14.13 23.69 12.24
N MET A 401 14.38 23.99 13.52
CA MET A 401 15.68 23.75 14.16
C MET A 401 16.06 22.27 14.15
N THR A 402 15.13 21.39 14.53
CA THR A 402 15.38 19.94 14.63
C THR A 402 15.53 19.29 13.24
N SER A 403 14.78 19.74 12.23
CA SER A 403 14.97 19.27 10.85
C SER A 403 16.37 19.60 10.34
N MET A 404 16.83 20.83 10.52
CA MET A 404 18.17 21.25 10.10
C MET A 404 19.28 20.60 10.95
N ALA A 405 19.04 20.38 12.24
CA ALA A 405 19.93 19.65 13.13
C ALA A 405 20.07 18.16 12.77
N SER A 406 19.05 17.54 12.17
CA SER A 406 19.06 16.10 11.86
C SER A 406 20.15 15.67 10.85
N VAL A 407 20.81 16.64 10.20
CA VAL A 407 21.90 16.40 9.23
C VAL A 407 23.28 16.83 9.73
N SER A 408 23.39 17.52 10.88
CA SER A 408 24.65 18.04 11.39
C SER A 408 24.76 17.89 12.91
N SER A 409 25.81 17.22 13.38
CA SER A 409 26.09 17.07 14.82
C SER A 409 26.35 18.42 15.50
N GLU A 410 27.08 19.33 14.83
CA GLU A 410 27.38 20.66 15.38
C GLU A 410 26.11 21.50 15.57
N MET A 411 25.23 21.51 14.56
CA MET A 411 23.95 22.21 14.67
C MET A 411 23.03 21.54 15.69
N PHE A 412 23.01 20.21 15.75
CA PHE A 412 22.23 19.47 16.73
C PHE A 412 22.66 19.80 18.17
N ASP A 413 23.97 19.79 18.44
CA ASP A 413 24.50 20.14 19.75
C ASP A 413 24.14 21.58 20.13
N ALA A 414 24.28 22.55 19.22
CA ALA A 414 23.91 23.94 19.46
C ALA A 414 22.39 24.11 19.73
N VAL A 415 21.54 23.38 19.00
CA VAL A 415 20.09 23.36 19.23
C VAL A 415 19.76 22.76 20.59
N VAL A 416 20.38 21.64 20.97
CA VAL A 416 20.16 21.01 22.28
C VAL A 416 20.61 21.93 23.40
N GLU A 417 21.83 22.48 23.34
CA GLU A 417 22.32 23.41 24.36
C GLU A 417 21.41 24.63 24.53
N THR A 418 20.91 25.17 23.41
CA THR A 418 19.99 26.32 23.42
C THR A 418 18.64 25.96 24.05
N LEU A 419 18.03 24.86 23.62
CA LEU A 419 16.71 24.45 24.12
C LEU A 419 16.76 24.05 25.60
N PHE A 420 17.81 23.36 26.03
CA PHE A 420 17.99 22.92 27.41
C PHE A 420 18.70 23.96 28.31
N SER A 421 19.01 25.15 27.78
CA SER A 421 19.45 26.29 28.57
C SER A 421 18.39 26.72 29.58
N PHE A 422 18.81 27.35 30.68
CA PHE A 422 17.92 27.74 31.78
C PHE A 422 16.79 28.65 31.31
N ASP A 423 17.10 29.62 30.44
CA ASP A 423 16.15 30.61 29.96
C ASP A 423 14.99 30.00 29.15
N VAL A 424 15.22 28.84 28.52
CA VAL A 424 14.30 28.16 27.60
C VAL A 424 13.58 27.00 28.30
N TRP A 425 14.04 25.74 28.17
CA TRP A 425 13.42 24.57 28.81
C TRP A 425 14.15 24.08 30.05
N GLY A 426 15.41 24.50 30.25
CA GLY A 426 16.28 24.04 31.32
C GLY A 426 15.66 24.22 32.71
N LYS A 427 15.03 25.37 32.97
CA LYS A 427 14.31 25.66 34.24
C LYS A 427 13.21 24.66 34.61
N TYR A 428 12.74 23.85 33.66
CA TYR A 428 11.70 22.84 33.88
C TYR A 428 12.24 21.41 33.90
N ILE A 429 13.28 21.12 33.12
CA ILE A 429 13.79 19.76 32.91
C ILE A 429 15.00 19.47 33.80
N ARG A 430 15.89 20.44 33.99
CA ARG A 430 17.15 20.24 34.71
C ARG A 430 16.93 20.18 36.21
N SER A 431 17.50 19.16 36.85
CA SER A 431 17.37 18.90 38.28
C SER A 431 18.56 19.38 39.12
N ASP A 432 19.64 19.81 38.48
CA ASP A 432 20.90 20.24 39.08
C ASP A 432 20.93 21.73 39.49
N PHE A 433 20.00 22.54 38.98
CA PHE A 433 19.88 23.96 39.31
C PHE A 433 18.74 24.21 40.31
N ASN A 434 19.05 24.08 41.61
CA ASN A 434 18.14 24.44 42.71
C ASN A 434 18.66 25.64 43.54
N GLU A 435 17.78 26.64 43.65
CA GLU A 435 17.62 27.61 44.76
C GLU A 435 18.65 28.73 45.04
N MET A 436 19.90 28.73 44.58
CA MET A 436 20.83 29.82 44.98
C MET A 436 20.68 31.16 44.22
N GLU A 437 20.07 31.18 43.03
CA GLU A 437 19.89 32.43 42.24
C GLU A 437 18.48 33.02 42.29
N LYS A 438 17.55 32.43 43.06
CA LYS A 438 16.18 32.94 43.22
C LYS A 438 16.08 34.23 44.05
N GLN A 439 17.18 34.78 44.57
CA GLN A 439 17.15 35.93 45.48
C GLN A 439 17.15 37.31 44.81
N ASP A 440 17.46 37.44 43.52
CA ASP A 440 17.63 38.76 42.88
C ASP A 440 16.60 39.10 41.78
N GLN A 441 15.56 38.29 41.56
CA GLN A 441 14.48 38.60 40.62
C GLN A 441 13.11 38.36 41.25
N GLU A 442 12.64 39.36 42.00
CA GLU A 442 11.29 39.48 42.58
C GLU A 442 10.18 39.83 41.56
N ASP A 443 10.39 39.60 40.26
CA ASP A 443 9.35 39.76 39.25
C ASP A 443 8.84 38.38 38.77
N GLU A 444 7.75 37.94 39.37
CA GLU A 444 6.80 36.92 38.88
C GLU A 444 7.36 35.75 38.04
N VAL A 445 7.97 34.74 38.68
CA VAL A 445 8.06 33.39 38.08
C VAL A 445 7.40 32.37 38.99
N ASP A 446 6.09 32.51 39.13
CA ASP A 446 5.25 31.40 39.59
C ASP A 446 4.02 31.29 38.69
N VAL A 447 4.22 30.66 37.53
CA VAL A 447 3.14 29.97 36.85
C VAL A 447 3.60 28.54 36.68
N ALA A 448 3.25 27.70 37.66
CA ALA A 448 3.34 26.24 37.59
C ALA A 448 3.10 25.74 36.15
N LEU A 449 3.91 24.78 35.69
CA LEU A 449 3.77 24.20 34.35
C LEU A 449 2.35 23.63 34.20
N THR A 450 1.46 24.36 33.54
CA THR A 450 0.09 23.90 33.35
C THR A 450 0.10 22.62 32.52
N VAL A 451 -0.94 21.79 32.65
CA VAL A 451 -1.02 20.53 31.89
C VAL A 451 -0.92 20.77 30.37
N ALA A 452 -1.43 21.90 29.88
CA ALA A 452 -1.27 22.29 28.47
C ALA A 452 0.21 22.48 28.09
N LYS A 453 0.97 23.23 28.90
CA LYS A 453 2.40 23.47 28.69
C LYS A 453 3.23 22.18 28.81
N GLN A 454 2.87 21.30 29.74
CA GLN A 454 3.49 19.96 29.86
C GLN A 454 3.31 19.18 28.56
N ARG A 455 2.09 19.11 28.02
CA ARG A 455 1.82 18.39 26.77
C ARG A 455 2.60 18.96 25.59
N GLU A 456 2.69 20.28 25.50
CA GLU A 456 3.39 20.96 24.42
C GLU A 456 4.90 20.76 24.50
N LEU A 457 5.50 20.85 25.69
CA LEU A 457 6.92 20.56 25.89
C LEU A 457 7.26 19.11 25.54
N ILE A 458 6.44 18.15 25.98
CA ILE A 458 6.66 16.73 25.66
C ILE A 458 6.56 16.45 24.16
N ASP A 459 5.61 17.06 23.45
CA ASP A 459 5.54 16.94 21.98
C ASP A 459 6.82 17.49 21.31
N ASN A 460 7.29 18.65 21.75
CA ASN A 460 8.47 19.28 21.18
C ASN A 460 9.75 18.47 21.45
N LEU A 461 9.88 17.84 22.62
CA LEU A 461 10.94 16.86 22.89
C LEU A 461 10.91 15.70 21.89
N GLY A 462 9.72 15.28 21.46
CA GLY A 462 9.58 14.25 20.44
C GLY A 462 10.25 14.59 19.10
N PHE A 463 10.27 15.85 18.69
CA PHE A 463 11.03 16.28 17.50
C PHE A 463 12.54 16.24 17.73
N VAL A 464 13.02 16.59 18.93
CA VAL A 464 14.44 16.48 19.30
C VAL A 464 14.90 15.00 19.26
N PHE A 465 14.10 14.08 19.81
CA PHE A 465 14.39 12.65 19.77
C PHE A 465 14.38 12.10 18.34
N SER A 466 13.47 12.58 17.50
CA SER A 466 13.42 12.20 16.09
C SER A 466 14.64 12.71 15.32
N ALA A 467 15.09 13.95 15.57
CA ALA A 467 16.32 14.48 15.00
C ALA A 467 17.55 13.67 15.44
N HIS A 468 17.65 13.29 16.72
CA HIS A 468 18.72 12.43 17.23
C HIS A 468 18.75 11.09 16.49
N LYS A 469 17.57 10.45 16.36
CA LYS A 469 17.42 9.14 15.70
C LYS A 469 17.80 9.20 14.22
N VAL A 470 17.39 10.26 13.50
CA VAL A 470 17.74 10.48 12.09
C VAL A 470 19.23 10.78 11.92
N LEU A 471 19.81 11.62 12.79
CA LEU A 471 21.23 11.97 12.77
C LEU A 471 22.12 10.74 12.99
N ASN A 472 21.72 9.86 13.91
CA ASN A 472 22.37 8.59 14.22
C ASN A 472 23.90 8.70 14.45
N LYS A 473 24.31 9.77 15.15
CA LYS A 473 25.70 10.04 15.55
C LYS A 473 25.73 10.46 17.03
N PRO A 474 26.84 10.24 17.76
CA PRO A 474 27.01 10.75 19.11
C PRO A 474 26.79 12.28 19.17
N ASN A 475 26.10 12.75 20.19
CA ASN A 475 25.75 14.15 20.38
C ASN A 475 25.46 14.47 21.87
N LYS A 476 25.37 15.75 22.20
CA LYS A 476 25.24 16.26 23.58
C LYS A 476 23.90 15.98 24.24
N LEU A 477 22.91 15.42 23.54
CA LEU A 477 21.64 15.02 24.18
C LEU A 477 21.86 14.01 25.32
N ILE A 478 22.92 13.20 25.24
CA ILE A 478 23.26 12.21 26.27
C ILE A 478 23.55 12.84 27.63
N GLU A 479 24.04 14.07 27.67
CA GLU A 479 24.31 14.82 28.92
C GLU A 479 23.02 15.13 29.69
N TYR A 480 21.87 15.15 29.00
CA TYR A 480 20.56 15.42 29.58
C TYR A 480 19.73 14.15 29.85
N LYS A 481 20.28 12.95 29.62
CA LYS A 481 19.56 11.67 29.77
C LYS A 481 18.88 11.55 31.14
N ASP A 482 19.63 11.73 32.21
CA ASP A 482 19.12 11.55 33.57
C ASP A 482 18.06 12.60 33.93
N HIS A 483 18.27 13.85 33.51
CA HIS A 483 17.29 14.92 33.68
C HIS A 483 15.97 14.63 32.96
N LEU A 484 16.04 14.14 31.71
CA LEU A 484 14.87 13.74 30.93
C LEU A 484 14.09 12.59 31.59
N LEU A 485 14.80 11.55 32.03
CA LEU A 485 14.18 10.40 32.71
C LEU A 485 13.50 10.82 34.02
N ILE A 486 14.17 11.64 34.84
CA ILE A 486 13.60 12.16 36.09
C ILE A 486 12.36 13.00 35.80
N PHE A 487 12.46 13.96 34.88
CA PHE A 487 11.37 14.86 34.54
C PHE A 487 10.14 14.10 34.00
N MET A 488 10.34 13.27 32.97
CA MET A 488 9.25 12.53 32.33
C MET A 488 8.66 11.46 33.26
N GLY A 489 9.50 10.78 34.04
CA GLY A 489 9.07 9.79 35.03
C GLY A 489 8.24 10.42 36.14
N GLN A 490 8.69 11.54 36.72
CA GLN A 490 7.92 12.28 37.72
C GLN A 490 6.57 12.76 37.16
N LEU A 491 6.53 13.31 35.94
CA LEU A 491 5.27 13.75 35.33
C LEU A 491 4.31 12.58 35.08
N LEU A 492 4.80 11.42 34.63
CA LEU A 492 3.96 10.24 34.38
C LEU A 492 3.32 9.72 35.68
N GLN A 493 4.09 9.74 36.78
CA GLN A 493 3.66 9.21 38.07
C GLN A 493 2.78 10.18 38.87
N THR A 494 3.11 11.47 38.87
CA THR A 494 2.44 12.48 39.70
C THR A 494 1.19 13.09 39.04
N SER A 495 1.08 13.03 37.71
CA SER A 495 -0.07 13.59 37.00
C SER A 495 -1.38 12.86 37.36
N SER A 496 -2.46 13.66 37.42
CA SER A 496 -3.80 13.16 37.76
C SER A 496 -4.24 12.03 36.84
N LYS A 497 -4.98 11.06 37.40
CA LYS A 497 -5.60 9.96 36.63
C LYS A 497 -6.58 10.44 35.54
N LEU A 498 -7.06 11.68 35.65
CA LEU A 498 -7.92 12.30 34.65
C LEU A 498 -7.14 12.84 33.43
N GLU A 499 -5.84 13.11 33.58
CA GLU A 499 -5.00 13.71 32.53
C GLU A 499 -4.42 12.67 31.56
N LYS A 500 -5.30 11.84 31.01
CA LYS A 500 -4.92 10.71 30.15
C LYS A 500 -4.16 11.15 28.89
N THR A 501 -4.48 12.32 28.33
CA THR A 501 -3.82 12.82 27.12
C THR A 501 -2.35 13.17 27.35
N LEU A 502 -2.00 13.73 28.51
CA LEU A 502 -0.61 13.99 28.88
C LEU A 502 0.15 12.68 29.08
N LYS A 503 -0.44 11.73 29.82
CA LYS A 503 0.17 10.42 30.04
C LYS A 503 0.40 9.67 28.72
N CYS A 504 -0.51 9.74 27.75
CA CYS A 504 -0.31 9.15 26.42
C CYS A 504 0.92 9.73 25.72
N LYS A 505 1.06 11.07 25.71
CA LYS A 505 2.22 11.75 25.11
C LYS A 505 3.53 11.39 25.80
N LEU A 506 3.52 11.32 27.14
CA LEU A 506 4.67 10.85 27.91
C LEU A 506 5.05 9.42 27.55
N THR A 507 4.07 8.51 27.46
CA THR A 507 4.29 7.12 27.03
C THR A 507 4.89 7.06 25.63
N GLN A 508 4.36 7.82 24.66
CA GLN A 508 4.90 7.88 23.30
C GLN A 508 6.38 8.29 23.28
N GLN A 509 6.72 9.36 24.02
CA GLN A 509 8.09 9.86 24.02
C GLN A 509 9.05 9.02 24.85
N LEU A 510 8.60 8.38 25.94
CA LEU A 510 9.40 7.39 26.69
C LEU A 510 9.69 6.15 25.84
N VAL A 511 8.70 5.66 25.10
CA VAL A 511 8.87 4.55 24.15
C VAL A 511 9.88 4.91 23.07
N LYS A 512 9.78 6.13 22.51
CA LYS A 512 10.76 6.63 21.55
C LYS A 512 12.16 6.70 22.15
N LEU A 513 12.30 7.17 23.39
CA LEU A 513 13.57 7.24 24.10
C LEU A 513 14.23 5.86 24.25
N MET A 514 13.45 4.81 24.53
CA MET A 514 13.93 3.41 24.56
C MET A 514 14.38 2.93 23.17
N SER A 515 13.81 3.46 22.10
CA SER A 515 14.17 3.10 20.72
C SER A 515 15.38 3.86 20.15
N LEU A 516 15.98 4.78 20.92
CA LEU A 516 17.19 5.49 20.50
C LEU A 516 18.41 4.58 20.68
N ASN A 517 19.26 4.53 19.66
CA ASN A 517 20.44 3.66 19.64
C ASN A 517 21.42 4.02 20.78
N ASP A 518 21.76 3.05 21.61
CA ASP A 518 22.74 3.15 22.70
C ASP A 518 22.51 4.33 23.68
N PHE A 519 21.28 4.86 23.75
CA PHE A 519 20.96 6.02 24.59
C PHE A 519 20.58 5.62 26.02
N LEU A 520 19.75 4.58 26.17
CA LEU A 520 19.32 4.04 27.47
C LEU A 520 20.02 2.73 27.77
N THR A 521 20.42 2.54 29.03
CA THR A 521 20.92 1.26 29.51
C THR A 521 19.77 0.27 29.78
N HIS A 522 20.07 -1.02 29.94
CA HIS A 522 19.04 -2.01 30.32
C HIS A 522 18.34 -1.65 31.65
N GLU A 523 19.07 -1.07 32.60
CA GLU A 523 18.50 -0.60 33.88
C GLU A 523 17.54 0.57 33.67
N ASP A 524 17.90 1.53 32.80
CA ASP A 524 17.05 2.67 32.44
C ASP A 524 15.75 2.19 31.76
N VAL A 525 15.85 1.23 30.82
CA VAL A 525 14.68 0.62 30.16
C VAL A 525 13.78 -0.09 31.18
N THR A 526 14.37 -0.87 32.08
CA THR A 526 13.64 -1.59 33.13
C THR A 526 12.90 -0.62 34.06
N LEU A 527 13.51 0.53 34.39
CA LEU A 527 12.90 1.59 35.18
C LEU A 527 11.67 2.18 34.47
N VAL A 528 11.80 2.54 33.19
CA VAL A 528 10.69 3.08 32.39
C VAL A 528 9.55 2.06 32.28
N LEU A 529 9.86 0.79 32.01
CA LEU A 529 8.88 -0.28 31.95
C LEU A 529 8.18 -0.51 33.30
N GLY A 530 8.89 -0.35 34.42
CA GLY A 530 8.32 -0.35 35.75
C GLY A 530 7.22 0.70 35.90
N TRP A 531 7.47 1.95 35.49
CA TRP A 531 6.46 3.01 35.53
C TRP A 531 5.24 2.72 34.65
N LEU A 532 5.46 2.19 33.45
CA LEU A 532 4.37 1.79 32.56
C LEU A 532 3.56 0.62 33.14
N SER A 533 4.23 -0.35 33.77
CA SER A 533 3.60 -1.51 34.44
C SER A 533 2.72 -1.07 35.62
N GLU A 534 3.19 -0.13 36.44
CA GLU A 534 2.40 0.44 37.54
C GLU A 534 1.14 1.16 37.04
N ASN A 535 1.26 1.99 36.00
CA ASN A 535 0.12 2.68 35.41
C ASN A 535 -0.87 1.69 34.77
N LEU A 536 -0.37 0.66 34.10
CA LEU A 536 -1.18 -0.42 33.55
C LEU A 536 -1.96 -1.17 34.65
N SER A 537 -1.30 -1.53 35.75
CA SER A 537 -1.93 -2.19 36.90
C SER A 537 -3.00 -1.32 37.56
N ALA A 538 -2.73 -0.02 37.70
CA ALA A 538 -3.68 0.94 38.25
C ALA A 538 -4.93 1.14 37.38
N ILE A 539 -4.82 1.00 36.05
CA ILE A 539 -5.96 1.07 35.12
C ILE A 539 -6.83 -0.18 35.24
N ILE A 540 -6.21 -1.36 35.22
CA ILE A 540 -6.91 -2.67 35.31
C ILE A 540 -7.70 -2.77 36.62
N SER A 541 -7.10 -2.38 37.73
CA SER A 541 -7.72 -2.46 39.06
C SER A 541 -8.74 -1.35 39.36
N GLY A 542 -8.68 -0.21 38.66
CA GLY A 542 -9.33 1.03 39.09
C GLY A 542 -10.55 1.48 38.28
N THR A 543 -10.85 0.89 37.11
CA THR A 543 -11.88 1.42 36.20
C THR A 543 -12.83 0.33 35.66
N SER A 544 -14.13 0.64 35.62
CA SER A 544 -15.10 -0.18 34.87
C SER A 544 -14.89 0.07 33.38
N ASN A 545 -14.79 -1.00 32.58
CA ASN A 545 -14.53 -0.95 31.13
C ASN A 545 -13.15 -0.39 30.74
N TRP A 546 -12.11 -0.78 31.48
CA TRP A 546 -10.72 -0.36 31.30
C TRP A 546 -10.13 -0.72 29.93
N GLU A 547 -10.66 -1.72 29.22
CA GLU A 547 -10.18 -2.14 27.88
C GLU A 547 -10.22 -1.03 26.81
N SER A 548 -11.07 -0.03 27.01
CA SER A 548 -11.23 1.13 26.11
C SER A 548 -10.40 2.35 26.52
N ASP A 549 -9.57 2.23 27.56
CA ASP A 549 -8.76 3.33 28.06
C ASP A 549 -7.67 3.73 27.05
N ILE A 550 -7.61 5.02 26.71
CA ILE A 550 -6.66 5.54 25.71
C ILE A 550 -5.19 5.35 26.14
N LEU A 551 -4.90 5.42 27.44
CA LEU A 551 -3.53 5.26 27.96
C LEU A 551 -3.12 3.78 27.90
N LEU A 552 -4.01 2.86 28.23
CA LEU A 552 -3.76 1.43 28.08
C LEU A 552 -3.44 1.07 26.63
N ILE A 553 -4.24 1.57 25.69
CA ILE A 553 -4.04 1.34 24.26
C ILE A 553 -2.66 1.85 23.85
N GLU A 554 -2.25 3.02 24.34
CA GLU A 554 -0.95 3.61 24.01
C GLU A 554 0.22 2.84 24.63
N ILE A 555 0.13 2.43 25.91
CA ILE A 555 1.11 1.55 26.56
C ILE A 555 1.25 0.25 25.77
N THR A 556 0.14 -0.37 25.39
CA THR A 556 0.13 -1.63 24.65
C THR A 556 0.82 -1.49 23.30
N LYS A 557 0.53 -0.41 22.55
CA LYS A 557 1.20 -0.11 21.28
C LYS A 557 2.69 0.10 21.47
N GLY A 558 3.08 0.86 22.48
CA GLY A 558 4.48 1.14 22.78
C GLY A 558 5.29 -0.11 23.12
N LEU A 559 4.74 -0.99 23.96
CA LEU A 559 5.35 -2.28 24.28
C LEU A 559 5.48 -3.19 23.06
N VAL A 560 4.47 -3.23 22.19
CA VAL A 560 4.54 -4.00 20.95
C VAL A 560 5.62 -3.46 20.00
N HIS A 561 5.74 -2.13 19.89
CA HIS A 561 6.73 -1.47 19.03
C HIS A 561 8.17 -1.83 19.41
N ILE A 562 8.55 -1.68 20.68
CA ILE A 562 9.92 -2.02 21.15
C ILE A 562 10.26 -3.51 21.05
N MET A 563 9.25 -4.39 20.95
CA MET A 563 9.43 -5.83 20.78
C MET A 563 9.45 -6.28 19.31
N SER A 564 9.21 -5.36 18.35
CA SER A 564 8.99 -5.69 16.94
C SER A 564 9.83 -4.87 15.95
N ASP A 565 10.06 -3.57 16.19
CA ASP A 565 10.49 -2.60 15.17
C ASP A 565 11.94 -2.07 15.35
N GLU A 566 12.90 -2.92 15.76
CA GLU A 566 14.29 -2.53 16.02
C GLU A 566 15.32 -3.56 15.51
N SER A 567 16.61 -3.34 15.83
CA SER A 567 17.67 -4.33 15.58
C SER A 567 17.42 -5.62 16.38
N GLU A 568 17.84 -6.79 15.88
CA GLU A 568 17.56 -8.07 16.56
C GLU A 568 18.18 -8.15 17.97
N GLU A 569 19.27 -7.43 18.24
CA GLU A 569 19.93 -7.39 19.55
C GLU A 569 19.13 -6.54 20.55
N SER A 570 18.72 -5.32 20.15
CA SER A 570 17.86 -4.44 20.96
C SER A 570 16.52 -5.09 21.28
N ILE A 571 15.88 -5.73 20.29
CA ILE A 571 14.62 -6.47 20.48
C ILE A 571 14.77 -7.54 21.57
N ASN A 572 15.87 -8.29 21.57
CA ASN A 572 16.07 -9.37 22.54
C ASN A 572 16.20 -8.83 23.97
N SER A 573 16.92 -7.72 24.13
CA SER A 573 17.05 -7.01 25.40
C SER A 573 15.69 -6.49 25.89
N HIS A 574 14.96 -5.78 25.04
CA HIS A 574 13.64 -5.22 25.35
C HIS A 574 12.60 -6.29 25.67
N VAL A 575 12.54 -7.38 24.90
CA VAL A 575 11.64 -8.51 25.19
C VAL A 575 11.94 -9.11 26.56
N THR A 576 13.22 -9.25 26.93
CA THR A 576 13.62 -9.76 28.24
C THR A 576 13.14 -8.85 29.35
N ALA A 577 13.38 -7.53 29.23
CA ALA A 577 12.93 -6.54 30.21
C ALA A 577 11.40 -6.52 30.37
N VAL A 578 10.63 -6.61 29.27
CA VAL A 578 9.15 -6.67 29.31
C VAL A 578 8.65 -7.95 29.99
N VAL A 579 9.30 -9.09 29.72
CA VAL A 579 8.98 -10.38 30.37
C VAL A 579 9.27 -10.36 31.87
N GLU A 580 10.27 -9.62 32.31
CA GLU A 580 10.65 -9.51 33.72
C GLU A 580 9.80 -8.50 34.49
N THR A 581 9.36 -7.41 33.85
CA THR A 581 8.69 -6.29 34.52
C THR A 581 7.17 -6.23 34.34
N VAL A 582 6.66 -6.54 33.14
CA VAL A 582 5.25 -6.35 32.79
C VAL A 582 4.47 -7.66 32.85
N LEU A 583 5.04 -8.74 32.30
CA LEU A 583 4.35 -10.03 32.23
C LEU A 583 3.94 -10.61 33.59
N PRO A 584 4.75 -10.54 34.68
CA PRO A 584 4.33 -11.05 35.99
C PRO A 584 3.05 -10.37 36.49
N THR A 585 2.99 -9.04 36.41
CA THR A 585 1.84 -8.24 36.83
C THR A 585 0.56 -8.62 36.07
N LEU A 586 0.66 -8.90 34.78
CA LEU A 586 -0.47 -9.38 33.98
C LEU A 586 -0.91 -10.79 34.36
N LEU A 587 0.05 -11.68 34.65
CA LEU A 587 -0.23 -13.07 35.02
C LEU A 587 -0.89 -13.21 36.39
N ASP A 588 -0.64 -12.26 37.30
CA ASP A 588 -1.29 -12.22 38.62
C ASP A 588 -2.76 -11.75 38.51
N ASN A 589 -3.10 -10.99 37.47
CA ASN A 589 -4.43 -10.45 37.23
C ASN A 589 -5.23 -11.24 36.17
N THR A 590 -4.88 -12.49 35.86
CA THR A 590 -5.56 -13.28 34.81
C THR A 590 -7.03 -13.57 35.07
N SER A 591 -7.47 -13.43 36.33
CA SER A 591 -8.87 -13.60 36.73
C SER A 591 -9.75 -12.42 36.28
N GLU A 592 -9.16 -11.25 36.02
CA GLU A 592 -9.90 -10.07 35.57
C GLU A 592 -10.28 -10.20 34.09
N PRO A 593 -11.57 -9.97 33.73
CA PRO A 593 -12.02 -9.99 32.34
C PRO A 593 -11.21 -9.02 31.48
N GLY A 594 -10.74 -9.47 30.32
CA GLY A 594 -9.97 -8.66 29.36
C GLY A 594 -8.45 -8.78 29.47
N VAL A 595 -7.90 -9.20 30.62
CA VAL A 595 -6.43 -9.30 30.82
C VAL A 595 -5.78 -10.33 29.88
N LEU A 596 -6.44 -11.46 29.66
CA LEU A 596 -5.97 -12.47 28.69
C LEU A 596 -5.97 -11.92 27.26
N ASP A 597 -6.93 -11.06 26.90
CA ASP A 597 -6.95 -10.43 25.57
C ASP A 597 -5.79 -9.42 25.44
N LEU A 598 -5.51 -8.65 26.49
CA LEU A 598 -4.35 -7.76 26.55
C LEU A 598 -3.01 -8.51 26.41
N ILE A 599 -2.83 -9.62 27.14
CA ILE A 599 -1.64 -10.49 27.01
C ILE A 599 -1.50 -10.97 25.56
N SER A 600 -2.61 -11.33 24.90
CA SER A 600 -2.57 -11.77 23.52
C SER A 600 -2.16 -10.67 22.54
N LYS A 601 -2.57 -9.41 22.78
CA LYS A 601 -2.17 -8.24 21.99
C LYS A 601 -0.68 -7.92 22.13
N LEU A 602 -0.13 -8.08 23.34
CA LEU A 602 1.30 -7.87 23.62
C LEU A 602 2.21 -8.94 22.98
N CYS A 603 1.67 -10.08 22.60
CA CYS A 603 2.43 -11.21 22.08
C CYS A 603 2.87 -11.03 20.62
N ALA A 604 3.75 -10.07 20.39
CA ALA A 604 4.30 -9.73 19.07
C ALA A 604 5.58 -10.50 18.72
N ASN A 605 6.28 -11.06 19.72
CA ASN A 605 7.60 -11.70 19.56
C ASN A 605 7.59 -13.16 20.02
N TYR A 606 8.33 -14.04 19.32
CA TYR A 606 8.44 -15.47 19.64
C TYR A 606 8.99 -15.73 21.04
N LYS A 607 9.98 -14.99 21.52
CA LYS A 607 10.57 -15.21 22.85
C LYS A 607 9.56 -14.89 23.97
N PHE A 608 8.77 -13.85 23.78
CA PHE A 608 7.66 -13.54 24.69
C PHE A 608 6.63 -14.68 24.70
N LEU A 609 6.23 -15.18 23.52
CA LEU A 609 5.31 -16.31 23.38
C LEU A 609 5.86 -17.58 24.05
N GLU A 610 7.15 -17.87 23.90
CA GLU A 610 7.80 -19.03 24.48
C GLU A 610 7.73 -19.00 26.01
N VAL A 611 8.11 -17.89 26.64
CA VAL A 611 8.01 -17.72 28.11
C VAL A 611 6.55 -17.79 28.56
N LEU A 612 5.64 -17.13 27.85
CA LEU A 612 4.21 -17.17 28.15
C LEU A 612 3.65 -18.60 28.10
N SER A 613 4.03 -19.37 27.07
CA SER A 613 3.60 -20.76 26.89
C SER A 613 4.04 -21.66 28.03
N ILE A 614 5.28 -21.47 28.53
CA ILE A 614 5.81 -22.22 29.66
C ILE A 614 5.06 -21.87 30.95
N ARG A 615 4.84 -20.57 31.21
CA ARG A 615 4.13 -20.11 32.40
C ARG A 615 2.67 -20.59 32.41
N PHE A 616 1.95 -20.46 31.30
CA PHE A 616 0.59 -20.97 31.20
C PHE A 616 0.52 -22.50 31.24
N LEU A 617 1.45 -23.22 30.61
CA LEU A 617 1.48 -24.67 30.71
C LEU A 617 1.69 -25.14 32.15
N ASN A 618 2.55 -24.48 32.92
CA ASN A 618 2.72 -24.77 34.34
C ASN A 618 1.43 -24.52 35.13
N LYS A 619 0.76 -23.37 34.92
CA LYS A 619 -0.55 -23.07 35.52
C LYS A 619 -1.58 -24.15 35.17
N LEU A 620 -1.74 -24.51 33.89
CA LEU A 620 -2.67 -25.55 33.44
C LEU A 620 -2.33 -26.95 33.98
N ALA A 621 -1.04 -27.28 34.13
CA ALA A 621 -0.59 -28.59 34.58
C ALA A 621 -0.72 -28.77 36.10
N TYR A 622 -0.48 -27.74 36.89
CA TYR A 622 -0.41 -27.85 38.36
C TYR A 622 -1.62 -27.27 39.08
N ASP A 623 -2.17 -26.14 38.62
CA ASP A 623 -3.29 -25.48 39.29
C ASP A 623 -4.63 -26.17 39.00
N ASN A 624 -5.61 -25.98 39.88
CA ASN A 624 -6.95 -26.53 39.74
C ASN A 624 -7.87 -25.44 39.19
N TYR A 625 -7.97 -25.36 37.87
CA TYR A 625 -8.92 -24.48 37.18
C TYR A 625 -10.22 -25.22 36.83
N ASP A 626 -11.32 -24.48 36.75
CA ASP A 626 -12.52 -24.94 36.08
C ASP A 626 -12.34 -24.96 34.55
N SER A 627 -13.31 -25.56 33.86
CA SER A 627 -13.28 -25.67 32.39
C SER A 627 -13.28 -24.31 31.69
N GLU A 628 -13.92 -23.29 32.27
CA GLU A 628 -14.01 -21.96 31.67
C GLU A 628 -12.67 -21.23 31.69
N VAL A 629 -12.00 -21.19 32.84
CA VAL A 629 -10.67 -20.58 32.98
C VAL A 629 -9.64 -21.35 32.15
N TYR A 630 -9.71 -22.68 32.13
CA TYR A 630 -8.85 -23.49 31.27
C TYR A 630 -9.03 -23.12 29.79
N ALA A 631 -10.29 -23.07 29.31
CA ALA A 631 -10.63 -22.68 27.95
C ALA A 631 -10.13 -21.27 27.60
N ASN A 632 -10.29 -20.31 28.52
CA ASN A 632 -9.84 -18.93 28.33
C ASN A 632 -8.31 -18.82 28.19
N ILE A 633 -7.54 -19.56 28.99
CA ILE A 633 -6.07 -19.61 28.87
C ILE A 633 -5.64 -20.21 27.53
N VAL A 634 -6.26 -21.31 27.10
CA VAL A 634 -5.94 -21.92 25.80
C VAL A 634 -6.33 -20.99 24.64
N SER A 635 -7.47 -20.31 24.74
CA SER A 635 -7.90 -19.29 23.79
C SER A 635 -6.90 -18.12 23.70
N CYS A 636 -6.37 -17.67 24.84
CA CYS A 636 -5.28 -16.69 24.90
C CYS A 636 -4.04 -17.19 24.15
N LEU A 637 -3.59 -18.42 24.41
CA LEU A 637 -2.43 -19.00 23.71
C LEU A 637 -2.63 -19.08 22.19
N ILE A 638 -3.83 -19.43 21.73
CA ILE A 638 -4.16 -19.43 20.29
C ILE A 638 -4.04 -18.03 19.71
N LYS A 639 -4.68 -17.02 20.33
CA LYS A 639 -4.61 -15.62 19.88
C LYS A 639 -3.16 -15.11 19.87
N SER A 640 -2.40 -15.37 20.93
CA SER A 640 -0.99 -15.04 21.05
C SER A 640 -0.16 -15.68 19.93
N PHE A 641 -0.37 -16.97 19.67
CA PHE A 641 0.34 -17.69 18.60
C PHE A 641 0.04 -17.09 17.22
N VAL A 642 -1.23 -16.82 16.91
CA VAL A 642 -1.67 -16.18 15.66
C VAL A 642 -1.03 -14.81 15.50
N GLN A 643 -1.06 -14.00 16.56
CA GLN A 643 -0.49 -12.65 16.56
C GLN A 643 1.00 -12.71 16.25
N THR A 644 1.77 -13.53 16.97
CA THR A 644 3.22 -13.68 16.74
C THR A 644 3.52 -14.18 15.31
N GLN A 645 2.78 -15.17 14.81
CA GLN A 645 2.93 -15.66 13.44
C GLN A 645 2.60 -14.60 12.38
N SER A 646 1.72 -13.64 12.69
CA SER A 646 1.37 -12.54 11.79
C SER A 646 2.45 -11.46 11.72
N VAL A 647 3.21 -11.26 12.80
CA VAL A 647 4.32 -10.29 12.88
C VAL A 647 5.58 -10.88 12.23
N LYS A 648 6.11 -11.99 12.77
CA LYS A 648 7.29 -12.68 12.24
C LYS A 648 7.06 -14.20 12.29
N PRO A 649 6.80 -14.86 11.14
CA PRO A 649 6.55 -16.29 11.13
C PRO A 649 7.70 -17.12 11.72
N PHE A 650 7.38 -18.16 12.50
CA PHE A 650 8.36 -19.07 13.12
C PHE A 650 7.97 -20.55 13.04
N LEU A 651 8.96 -21.44 13.09
CA LEU A 651 8.76 -22.89 13.07
C LEU A 651 8.53 -23.42 14.49
N THR A 652 7.67 -24.42 14.62
CA THR A 652 7.23 -24.99 15.92
C THR A 652 7.85 -26.35 16.23
N ASN A 653 8.98 -26.68 15.59
CA ASN A 653 9.67 -27.95 15.80
C ASN A 653 9.93 -28.23 17.30
N THR A 654 10.49 -27.26 18.02
CA THR A 654 10.81 -27.38 19.46
C THR A 654 9.56 -27.46 20.34
N TRP A 655 8.45 -26.85 19.91
CA TRP A 655 7.17 -26.92 20.61
C TRP A 655 6.59 -28.33 20.56
N TYR A 656 6.75 -29.04 19.43
CA TYR A 656 6.32 -30.43 19.33
C TYR A 656 7.05 -31.32 20.33
N ASP A 657 8.37 -31.13 20.47
CA ASP A 657 9.18 -31.97 21.35
C ASP A 657 9.01 -31.60 22.84
N ASN A 658 8.90 -30.32 23.18
CA ASN A 658 8.96 -29.85 24.57
C ASN A 658 7.59 -29.44 25.17
N PHE A 659 6.69 -28.87 24.37
CA PHE A 659 5.41 -28.33 24.84
C PHE A 659 4.26 -29.33 24.67
N VAL A 660 4.09 -29.89 23.47
CA VAL A 660 2.98 -30.79 23.12
C VAL A 660 2.81 -31.99 24.06
N PRO A 661 3.86 -32.73 24.48
CA PRO A 661 3.68 -33.90 25.33
C PRO A 661 3.10 -33.55 26.70
N ARG A 662 3.63 -32.49 27.32
CA ARG A 662 3.15 -31.97 28.60
C ARG A 662 1.75 -31.37 28.49
N PHE A 663 1.49 -30.62 27.42
CA PHE A 663 0.19 -30.01 27.16
C PHE A 663 -0.90 -31.06 26.98
N LEU A 664 -0.67 -32.08 26.14
CA LEU A 664 -1.61 -33.19 25.95
C LEU A 664 -1.88 -33.95 27.25
N SER A 665 -0.84 -34.26 28.03
CA SER A 665 -1.03 -34.92 29.33
C SER A 665 -1.88 -34.07 30.28
N ALA A 666 -1.62 -32.76 30.37
CA ALA A 666 -2.40 -31.85 31.20
C ALA A 666 -3.86 -31.76 30.73
N THR A 667 -4.09 -31.56 29.43
CA THR A 667 -5.45 -31.46 28.85
C THR A 667 -6.24 -32.75 29.08
N VAL A 668 -5.68 -33.92 28.79
CA VAL A 668 -6.44 -35.18 28.94
C VAL A 668 -6.77 -35.48 30.40
N LYS A 669 -5.87 -35.16 31.34
CA LYS A 669 -6.08 -35.43 32.78
C LYS A 669 -7.00 -34.43 33.46
N LYS A 670 -7.01 -33.16 33.03
CA LYS A 670 -7.68 -32.06 33.74
C LYS A 670 -8.87 -31.42 33.03
N SER A 671 -9.10 -31.69 31.73
CA SER A 671 -10.22 -31.11 30.98
C SER A 671 -11.60 -31.58 31.43
N GLN A 672 -11.69 -32.63 32.27
CA GLN A 672 -12.95 -33.25 32.69
C GLN A 672 -13.86 -33.67 31.51
N ASP A 673 -13.26 -33.95 30.35
CA ASP A 673 -13.95 -34.22 29.09
C ASP A 673 -14.89 -33.07 28.64
N ASP A 674 -14.63 -31.83 29.06
CA ASP A 674 -15.34 -30.65 28.57
C ASP A 674 -15.06 -30.40 27.07
N TYR A 675 -16.14 -30.25 26.30
CA TYR A 675 -16.07 -30.10 24.85
C TYR A 675 -15.37 -28.80 24.42
N VAL A 676 -15.61 -27.68 25.10
CA VAL A 676 -15.04 -26.37 24.73
C VAL A 676 -13.54 -26.37 24.96
N VAL A 677 -13.10 -26.91 26.11
CA VAL A 677 -11.67 -27.08 26.42
C VAL A 677 -10.99 -27.94 25.36
N LEU A 678 -11.56 -29.11 25.03
CA LEU A 678 -10.96 -30.04 24.06
C LEU A 678 -10.97 -29.50 22.62
N GLU A 679 -11.99 -28.73 22.25
CA GLU A 679 -12.06 -28.04 20.96
C GLU A 679 -10.94 -27.01 20.82
N LEU A 680 -10.77 -26.14 21.82
CA LEU A 680 -9.70 -25.14 21.82
C LEU A 680 -8.31 -25.78 21.91
N SER A 681 -8.11 -26.77 22.78
CA SER A 681 -6.84 -27.51 22.86
C SER A 681 -6.50 -28.22 21.55
N GLY A 682 -7.51 -28.76 20.86
CA GLY A 682 -7.35 -29.34 19.53
C GLY A 682 -6.91 -28.30 18.52
N ARG A 683 -7.53 -27.12 18.51
CA ARG A 683 -7.13 -26.00 17.64
C ARG A 683 -5.67 -25.63 17.88
N LEU A 684 -5.26 -25.38 19.12
CA LEU A 684 -3.86 -25.03 19.44
C LEU A 684 -2.88 -26.13 18.97
N LEU A 685 -3.20 -27.40 19.22
CA LEU A 685 -2.40 -28.54 18.74
C LEU A 685 -2.27 -28.52 17.20
N GLY A 686 -3.37 -28.33 16.49
CA GLY A 686 -3.38 -28.22 15.03
C GLY A 686 -2.51 -27.06 14.53
N LEU A 687 -2.55 -25.90 15.19
CA LEU A 687 -1.71 -24.76 14.84
C LEU A 687 -0.23 -25.06 15.01
N ILE A 688 0.15 -25.65 16.15
CA ILE A 688 1.51 -26.09 16.39
C ILE A 688 1.95 -27.02 15.26
N ILE A 689 1.14 -28.01 14.88
CA ILE A 689 1.49 -28.96 13.81
C ILE A 689 1.63 -28.29 12.45
N ARG A 690 0.76 -27.33 12.10
CA ARG A 690 0.79 -26.65 10.80
C ARG A 690 2.13 -25.98 10.50
N TYR A 691 2.79 -25.46 11.54
CA TYR A 691 4.05 -24.73 11.44
C TYR A 691 5.29 -25.61 11.72
N ILE A 692 5.13 -26.93 11.79
CA ILE A 692 6.24 -27.88 11.79
C ILE A 692 6.71 -28.09 10.34
N GLU A 693 8.01 -28.33 10.15
CA GLU A 693 8.55 -28.67 8.84
C GLU A 693 7.81 -29.83 8.17
N LYS A 694 7.43 -29.66 6.90
CA LYS A 694 6.71 -30.66 6.11
C LYS A 694 7.30 -32.07 6.19
N SER A 695 8.62 -32.21 6.24
CA SER A 695 9.33 -33.51 6.32
C SER A 695 8.97 -34.33 7.56
N LYS A 696 8.50 -33.70 8.64
CA LYS A 696 8.19 -34.38 9.92
C LYS A 696 6.72 -34.81 10.04
N HIS A 697 5.83 -34.34 9.17
CA HIS A 697 4.39 -34.58 9.29
C HIS A 697 4.02 -36.08 9.23
N GLN A 698 4.70 -36.87 8.39
CA GLN A 698 4.47 -38.31 8.31
C GLN A 698 4.81 -39.01 9.64
N LYS A 699 5.96 -38.67 10.24
CA LYS A 699 6.39 -39.20 11.53
C LYS A 699 5.42 -38.84 12.65
N ILE A 700 4.93 -37.59 12.66
CA ILE A 700 3.92 -37.13 13.64
C ILE A 700 2.65 -37.96 13.54
N LEU A 701 2.19 -38.27 12.33
CA LEU A 701 0.99 -39.08 12.12
C LEU A 701 1.18 -40.53 12.59
N GLU A 702 2.35 -41.12 12.33
CA GLU A 702 2.73 -42.47 12.80
C GLU A 702 2.85 -42.58 14.32
N GLU A 703 3.13 -41.47 15.00
CA GLU A 703 3.20 -41.39 16.46
C GLU A 703 1.83 -41.13 17.10
N MET A 704 1.09 -40.13 16.59
CA MET A 704 -0.15 -39.66 17.20
C MET A 704 -1.35 -40.56 16.87
N VAL A 705 -1.43 -41.19 15.70
CA VAL A 705 -2.58 -42.06 15.37
C VAL A 705 -2.67 -43.27 16.31
N PRO A 706 -1.60 -44.02 16.60
CA PRO A 706 -1.64 -45.11 17.58
C PRO A 706 -2.02 -44.64 19.00
N LEU A 707 -1.63 -43.42 19.39
CA LEU A 707 -2.03 -42.81 20.65
C LEU A 707 -3.55 -42.68 20.74
N PHE A 708 -4.19 -42.08 19.72
CA PHE A 708 -5.65 -41.87 19.67
C PHE A 708 -6.46 -43.17 19.44
N MET A 709 -5.79 -44.25 19.01
CA MET A 709 -6.38 -45.59 18.94
C MET A 709 -6.26 -46.38 20.24
N GLY A 710 -5.69 -45.80 21.30
CA GLY A 710 -5.43 -46.52 22.55
C GLY A 710 -4.33 -47.60 22.46
N LYS A 711 -3.56 -47.63 21.36
CA LYS A 711 -2.55 -48.68 21.09
C LYS A 711 -1.16 -48.36 21.65
N LYS A 712 -0.88 -47.08 21.93
CA LYS A 712 0.38 -46.62 22.52
C LYS A 712 0.12 -45.52 23.54
N GLU A 713 1.00 -45.43 24.53
CA GLU A 713 1.07 -44.28 25.41
C GLU A 713 2.02 -43.22 24.87
N TYR A 714 1.63 -41.96 25.03
CA TYR A 714 2.45 -40.79 24.74
C TYR A 714 2.47 -39.89 25.98
N ALA A 715 3.66 -39.61 26.51
CA ALA A 715 3.85 -38.84 27.74
C ALA A 715 3.00 -39.33 28.94
N GLY A 716 2.85 -40.65 29.08
CA GLY A 716 2.11 -41.29 30.17
C GLY A 716 0.58 -41.11 30.07
N VAL A 717 0.06 -40.90 28.85
CA VAL A 717 -1.36 -40.87 28.54
C VAL A 717 -1.65 -41.75 27.32
N SER A 718 -2.73 -42.53 27.39
CA SER A 718 -3.34 -43.23 26.27
C SER A 718 -4.76 -42.69 26.08
N VAL A 719 -5.15 -42.40 24.84
CA VAL A 719 -6.47 -41.85 24.52
C VAL A 719 -7.15 -42.75 23.51
N ASP A 720 -8.19 -43.48 23.89
CA ASP A 720 -8.96 -44.26 22.92
C ASP A 720 -10.23 -43.50 22.51
N ILE A 721 -10.25 -43.00 21.27
CA ILE A 721 -11.42 -42.31 20.71
C ILE A 721 -12.32 -43.22 19.86
N PHE A 722 -11.91 -44.46 19.60
CA PHE A 722 -12.61 -45.36 18.67
C PHE A 722 -13.40 -46.48 19.37
N SER A 723 -13.22 -46.68 20.67
CA SER A 723 -14.02 -47.64 21.45
C SER A 723 -15.38 -47.10 21.87
N ASN A 724 -15.46 -45.86 22.33
CA ASN A 724 -16.71 -45.20 22.74
C ASN A 724 -16.73 -43.73 22.33
N PRO A 725 -17.92 -43.13 22.10
CA PRO A 725 -18.02 -41.71 21.77
C PRO A 725 -17.42 -40.84 22.87
N THR A 726 -16.45 -39.99 22.51
CA THR A 726 -15.77 -39.10 23.47
C THR A 726 -15.51 -37.71 22.86
N PRO A 727 -15.62 -36.62 23.65
CA PRO A 727 -15.21 -35.28 23.22
C PRO A 727 -13.74 -35.17 22.81
N LYS A 728 -12.88 -36.13 23.20
CA LYS A 728 -11.44 -36.16 22.83
C LYS A 728 -11.21 -36.29 21.32
N VAL A 729 -12.23 -36.66 20.55
CA VAL A 729 -12.21 -36.63 19.09
C VAL A 729 -11.82 -35.24 18.53
N CYS A 730 -12.08 -34.15 19.26
CA CYS A 730 -11.71 -32.79 18.84
C CYS A 730 -10.19 -32.60 18.70
N LEU A 731 -9.38 -33.24 19.55
CA LEU A 731 -7.92 -33.21 19.44
C LEU A 731 -7.45 -33.88 18.14
N PHE A 732 -8.02 -35.05 17.85
CA PHE A 732 -7.71 -35.82 16.64
C PHE A 732 -8.17 -35.10 15.37
N LYS A 733 -9.36 -34.50 15.40
CA LYS A 733 -9.93 -33.69 14.33
C LYS A 733 -8.97 -32.60 13.85
N HIS A 734 -8.45 -31.79 14.78
CA HIS A 734 -7.57 -30.67 14.44
C HIS A 734 -6.14 -31.10 14.09
N LEU A 735 -5.64 -32.20 14.66
CA LEU A 735 -4.42 -32.87 14.19
C LEU A 735 -4.53 -33.22 12.70
N LEU A 736 -5.60 -33.92 12.30
CA LEU A 736 -5.79 -34.34 10.91
C LEU A 736 -6.00 -33.15 9.98
N SER A 737 -6.72 -32.11 10.41
CA SER A 737 -7.01 -30.93 9.58
C SER A 737 -5.74 -30.14 9.21
N LYS A 738 -4.70 -30.18 10.05
CA LYS A 738 -3.46 -29.42 9.86
C LYS A 738 -2.24 -30.24 9.40
N ILE A 739 -2.34 -31.57 9.36
CA ILE A 739 -1.35 -32.43 8.69
C ILE A 739 -1.29 -32.16 7.17
N ASP A 740 -0.10 -32.29 6.59
CA ASP A 740 0.16 -32.10 5.16
C ASP A 740 -0.61 -33.14 4.35
N ARG A 741 -1.28 -32.70 3.29
CA ARG A 741 -2.16 -33.54 2.46
C ARG A 741 -1.43 -34.69 1.74
N THR A 742 -0.10 -34.66 1.65
CA THR A 742 0.70 -35.73 1.04
C THR A 742 1.03 -36.87 1.99
N SER A 743 0.71 -36.74 3.28
CA SER A 743 0.97 -37.76 4.30
C SER A 743 0.03 -38.95 4.14
N SER A 744 0.55 -40.17 4.30
CA SER A 744 -0.23 -41.41 4.25
C SER A 744 -0.73 -41.80 5.64
N PHE A 745 -2.04 -42.11 5.74
CA PHE A 745 -2.64 -42.57 6.99
C PHE A 745 -2.06 -43.95 7.40
N PRO A 746 -1.60 -44.12 8.66
CA PRO A 746 -0.83 -45.30 9.07
C PRO A 746 -1.70 -46.54 9.39
N CYS A 747 -3.01 -46.47 9.21
CA CYS A 747 -3.97 -47.53 9.53
C CYS A 747 -4.97 -47.71 8.39
N ASP A 748 -5.88 -48.68 8.49
CA ASP A 748 -6.94 -48.86 7.51
C ASP A 748 -7.93 -47.67 7.56
N VAL A 749 -7.93 -46.90 6.47
CA VAL A 749 -8.79 -45.72 6.30
C VAL A 749 -10.27 -46.11 6.27
N LYS A 750 -10.62 -47.24 5.65
CA LYS A 750 -12.02 -47.71 5.52
C LYS A 750 -12.57 -48.15 6.87
N GLU A 751 -11.80 -48.94 7.61
CA GLU A 751 -12.17 -49.34 8.97
C GLU A 751 -12.38 -48.12 9.88
N THR A 752 -11.52 -47.10 9.75
CA THR A 752 -11.62 -45.86 10.52
C THR A 752 -12.86 -45.05 10.15
N VAL A 753 -13.21 -44.99 8.86
CA VAL A 753 -14.43 -44.37 8.35
C VAL A 753 -15.67 -45.06 8.92
N ASP A 754 -15.75 -46.39 8.85
CA ASP A 754 -16.88 -47.17 9.37
C ASP A 754 -17.03 -46.98 10.90
N LYS A 755 -15.92 -46.93 11.64
CA LYS A 755 -15.92 -46.61 13.08
C LYS A 755 -16.46 -45.22 13.37
N CYS A 756 -16.09 -44.19 12.59
CA CYS A 756 -16.61 -42.84 12.78
C CYS A 756 -18.14 -42.79 12.59
N ILE A 757 -18.66 -43.49 11.57
CA ILE A 757 -20.11 -43.59 11.30
C ILE A 757 -20.83 -44.29 12.45
N ALA A 758 -20.28 -45.40 12.95
CA ALA A 758 -20.89 -46.12 14.07
C ALA A 758 -20.89 -45.30 15.37
N LEU A 759 -19.81 -44.56 15.64
CA LEU A 759 -19.68 -43.74 16.85
C LEU A 759 -20.52 -42.46 16.81
N SER A 760 -20.69 -41.83 15.63
CA SER A 760 -21.60 -40.70 15.49
C SER A 760 -23.04 -41.12 15.76
N ALA A 761 -23.46 -42.30 15.30
CA ALA A 761 -24.79 -42.84 15.58
C ALA A 761 -25.01 -43.25 17.05
N LYS A 762 -23.95 -43.71 17.74
CA LYS A 762 -24.00 -44.12 19.17
C LYS A 762 -23.94 -42.93 20.14
N SER A 763 -23.46 -41.77 19.70
CA SER A 763 -23.27 -40.60 20.56
C SER A 763 -24.59 -40.00 21.04
N SER A 764 -24.70 -39.70 22.34
CA SER A 764 -25.83 -38.96 22.92
C SER A 764 -25.67 -37.44 22.81
N SER A 765 -24.45 -36.94 22.60
CA SER A 765 -24.15 -35.51 22.44
C SER A 765 -24.03 -35.13 20.96
N GLU A 766 -24.77 -34.10 20.55
CA GLU A 766 -24.72 -33.53 19.19
C GLU A 766 -23.31 -33.01 18.86
N PHE A 767 -22.63 -32.39 19.83
CA PHE A 767 -21.27 -31.87 19.66
C PHE A 767 -20.25 -32.98 19.39
N VAL A 768 -20.35 -34.09 20.13
CA VAL A 768 -19.47 -35.26 19.96
C VAL A 768 -19.76 -35.95 18.63
N SER A 769 -21.05 -36.12 18.28
CA SER A 769 -21.46 -36.69 17.00
C SER A 769 -20.90 -35.90 15.81
N ASN A 770 -21.05 -34.57 15.85
CA ASN A 770 -20.50 -33.66 14.85
C ASN A 770 -18.96 -33.73 14.78
N GLY A 771 -18.29 -33.92 15.91
CA GLY A 771 -16.83 -34.15 15.95
C GLY A 771 -16.40 -35.38 15.13
N TYR A 772 -17.11 -36.51 15.27
CA TYR A 772 -16.85 -37.72 14.47
C TYR A 772 -17.20 -37.53 12.99
N LEU A 773 -18.29 -36.81 12.68
CA LEU A 773 -18.69 -36.51 11.30
C LEU A 773 -17.67 -35.59 10.59
N GLN A 774 -17.07 -34.66 11.31
CA GLN A 774 -15.97 -33.83 10.81
C GLN A 774 -14.70 -34.63 10.56
N VAL A 775 -14.35 -35.56 11.45
CA VAL A 775 -13.25 -36.52 11.23
C VAL A 775 -13.52 -37.38 10.00
N LEU A 776 -14.73 -37.94 9.88
CA LEU A 776 -15.18 -38.68 8.69
C LEU A 776 -14.95 -37.87 7.41
N SER A 777 -15.39 -36.61 7.38
CA SER A 777 -15.21 -35.72 6.24
C SER A 777 -13.73 -35.49 5.90
N LEU A 778 -12.86 -35.31 6.91
CA LEU A 778 -11.42 -35.19 6.73
C LEU A 778 -10.79 -36.48 6.20
N MET A 779 -11.22 -37.63 6.69
CA MET A 779 -10.73 -38.94 6.24
C MET A 779 -11.01 -39.14 4.75
N VAL A 780 -12.25 -38.86 4.32
CA VAL A 780 -12.65 -38.93 2.92
C VAL A 780 -11.91 -37.90 2.07
N ASN A 781 -11.80 -36.65 2.53
CA ASN A 781 -11.17 -35.58 1.78
C ASN A 781 -9.66 -35.80 1.56
N LYS A 782 -8.92 -36.22 2.60
CA LYS A 782 -7.46 -36.27 2.59
C LYS A 782 -6.85 -37.65 2.32
N PHE A 783 -7.43 -38.72 2.88
CA PHE A 783 -6.75 -40.02 2.92
C PHE A 783 -7.35 -41.07 1.97
N ILE A 784 -8.54 -40.81 1.41
CA ILE A 784 -9.07 -41.62 0.31
C ILE A 784 -8.65 -41.00 -1.02
N LYS A 785 -8.25 -41.86 -1.98
CA LYS A 785 -7.85 -41.42 -3.32
C LYS A 785 -9.04 -40.75 -4.05
N GLN A 786 -8.71 -39.90 -5.02
CA GLN A 786 -9.72 -39.24 -5.86
C GLN A 786 -10.42 -40.27 -6.76
N ASN A 787 -11.75 -40.16 -6.90
CA ASN A 787 -12.59 -41.08 -7.68
C ASN A 787 -12.51 -42.57 -7.25
N ASP A 788 -12.27 -42.85 -5.96
CA ASP A 788 -12.27 -44.21 -5.42
C ASP A 788 -13.69 -44.80 -5.41
N SER A 789 -13.87 -45.99 -6.02
CA SER A 789 -15.18 -46.65 -6.12
C SER A 789 -15.78 -47.02 -4.77
N SER A 790 -14.95 -47.22 -3.74
CA SER A 790 -15.44 -47.56 -2.41
C SER A 790 -16.24 -46.43 -1.74
N VAL A 791 -16.01 -45.17 -2.14
CA VAL A 791 -16.80 -44.03 -1.64
C VAL A 791 -18.16 -43.95 -2.32
N ASP A 792 -18.24 -44.29 -3.62
CA ASP A 792 -19.52 -44.40 -4.34
C ASP A 792 -20.38 -45.52 -3.75
N GLU A 793 -19.79 -46.68 -3.45
CA GLU A 793 -20.48 -47.78 -2.76
C GLU A 793 -21.00 -47.34 -1.38
N LEU A 794 -20.17 -46.64 -0.60
CA LEU A 794 -20.53 -46.17 0.74
C LEU A 794 -21.66 -45.13 0.69
N LEU A 795 -21.56 -44.13 -0.20
CA LEU A 795 -22.61 -43.14 -0.41
C LEU A 795 -23.91 -43.80 -0.90
N SER A 796 -23.82 -44.74 -1.85
CA SER A 796 -25.01 -45.44 -2.38
C SER A 796 -25.77 -46.21 -1.30
N ARG A 797 -25.09 -46.72 -0.27
CA ARG A 797 -25.71 -47.42 0.87
C ARG A 797 -26.51 -46.46 1.74
N HIS A 798 -25.91 -45.33 2.12
CA HIS A 798 -26.53 -44.37 3.04
C HIS A 798 -27.54 -43.42 2.36
N PHE A 799 -27.41 -43.20 1.04
CA PHE A 799 -28.29 -42.32 0.29
C PHE A 799 -29.63 -42.98 -0.08
N LYS A 800 -29.72 -44.32 -0.13
CA LYS A 800 -30.96 -45.04 -0.48
C LYS A 800 -32.09 -44.90 0.54
N GLU A 801 -31.75 -44.68 1.80
CA GLU A 801 -32.69 -44.60 2.94
C GLU A 801 -32.76 -43.17 3.53
N SER A 802 -32.16 -42.18 2.86
CA SER A 802 -32.00 -40.81 3.36
C SER A 802 -33.30 -40.05 3.61
N GLU A 803 -34.37 -40.36 2.87
CA GLU A 803 -35.69 -39.74 3.06
C GLU A 803 -36.38 -40.21 4.35
N GLN A 804 -36.05 -41.42 4.82
CA GLN A 804 -36.64 -42.03 6.03
C GLN A 804 -35.74 -41.89 7.26
N ASN A 805 -34.42 -41.72 7.08
CA ASN A 805 -33.45 -41.64 8.17
C ASN A 805 -32.55 -40.40 8.08
N VAL A 806 -32.79 -39.42 8.96
CA VAL A 806 -32.02 -38.16 9.04
C VAL A 806 -30.55 -38.41 9.36
N GLN A 807 -30.21 -39.42 10.16
CA GLN A 807 -28.82 -39.72 10.51
C GLN A 807 -28.02 -40.23 9.30
N GLN A 808 -28.65 -41.02 8.43
CA GLN A 808 -28.00 -41.48 7.21
C GLN A 808 -27.83 -40.36 6.18
N LEU A 809 -28.79 -39.43 6.10
CA LEU A 809 -28.62 -38.20 5.34
C LEU A 809 -27.44 -37.39 5.87
N GLU A 810 -27.35 -37.17 7.19
CA GLU A 810 -26.26 -36.41 7.81
C GLU A 810 -24.88 -37.01 7.50
N VAL A 811 -24.72 -38.33 7.66
CA VAL A 811 -23.48 -39.04 7.27
C VAL A 811 -23.16 -38.82 5.80
N SER A 812 -24.15 -38.96 4.91
CA SER A 812 -23.98 -38.75 3.47
C SER A 812 -23.53 -37.32 3.14
N ILE A 813 -24.08 -36.31 3.82
CA ILE A 813 -23.73 -34.90 3.62
C ILE A 813 -22.30 -34.62 4.07
N TRP A 814 -21.83 -35.19 5.18
CA TRP A 814 -20.45 -35.00 5.64
C TRP A 814 -19.41 -35.71 4.78
N ILE A 815 -19.75 -36.87 4.21
CA ILE A 815 -18.93 -37.52 3.17
C ILE A 815 -18.90 -36.63 1.92
N LEU A 816 -20.07 -36.16 1.47
CA LEU A 816 -20.20 -35.29 0.31
C LEU A 816 -19.43 -33.98 0.48
N LYS A 817 -19.43 -33.37 1.67
CA LYS A 817 -18.63 -32.18 2.01
C LYS A 817 -17.15 -32.40 1.71
N GLY A 818 -16.61 -33.55 2.11
CA GLY A 818 -15.21 -33.90 1.88
C GLY A 818 -14.87 -34.04 0.40
N LEU A 819 -15.80 -34.58 -0.39
CA LEU A 819 -15.63 -34.78 -1.84
C LEU A 819 -15.83 -33.49 -2.65
N VAL A 820 -16.85 -32.69 -2.30
CA VAL A 820 -17.18 -31.40 -2.92
C VAL A 820 -15.99 -30.43 -2.82
N ASN A 821 -15.39 -30.34 -1.64
CA ASN A 821 -14.24 -29.47 -1.40
C ASN A 821 -13.08 -29.75 -2.37
N ARG A 822 -12.92 -30.99 -2.85
CA ARG A 822 -11.85 -31.38 -3.79
C ARG A 822 -12.31 -31.53 -5.25
N ILE A 823 -13.59 -31.29 -5.55
CA ILE A 823 -14.21 -31.46 -6.87
C ILE A 823 -14.04 -32.91 -7.37
N ASP A 824 -14.51 -33.87 -6.59
CA ASP A 824 -14.52 -35.29 -6.97
C ASP A 824 -15.69 -35.59 -7.94
N ALA A 825 -15.50 -36.48 -8.92
CA ALA A 825 -16.57 -36.80 -9.87
C ALA A 825 -17.79 -37.45 -9.18
N VAL A 826 -17.55 -38.23 -8.12
CA VAL A 826 -18.62 -38.83 -7.32
C VAL A 826 -19.46 -37.74 -6.65
N SER A 827 -18.86 -36.61 -6.27
CA SER A 827 -19.61 -35.52 -5.62
C SER A 827 -20.70 -34.93 -6.52
N GLN A 828 -20.42 -34.78 -7.82
CA GLN A 828 -21.38 -34.22 -8.76
C GLN A 828 -22.63 -35.12 -8.86
N LYS A 829 -22.45 -36.43 -9.05
CA LYS A 829 -23.55 -37.43 -9.08
C LYS A 829 -24.51 -37.31 -7.89
N TYR A 830 -23.98 -37.14 -6.67
CA TYR A 830 -24.81 -37.05 -5.46
C TYR A 830 -25.35 -35.65 -5.18
N VAL A 831 -24.67 -34.58 -5.62
CA VAL A 831 -25.26 -33.24 -5.64
C VAL A 831 -26.46 -33.21 -6.60
N ASP A 832 -26.35 -33.83 -7.77
CA ASP A 832 -27.44 -33.97 -8.74
C ASP A 832 -28.63 -34.69 -8.12
N SER A 833 -28.35 -35.83 -7.47
CA SER A 833 -29.38 -36.63 -6.80
C SER A 833 -30.08 -35.85 -5.68
N LEU A 834 -29.34 -35.02 -4.92
CA LEU A 834 -29.93 -34.16 -3.88
C LEU A 834 -30.82 -33.07 -4.46
N VAL A 835 -30.40 -32.44 -5.57
CA VAL A 835 -31.20 -31.41 -6.25
C VAL A 835 -32.45 -32.02 -6.88
N GLU A 836 -32.33 -33.20 -7.49
CA GLU A 836 -33.47 -33.93 -8.04
C GLU A 836 -34.48 -34.28 -6.93
N GLN A 837 -34.02 -34.81 -5.79
CA GLN A 837 -34.87 -35.10 -4.64
C GLN A 837 -35.52 -33.84 -4.05
N LEU A 838 -34.80 -32.72 -3.99
CA LEU A 838 -35.32 -31.43 -3.53
C LEU A 838 -36.49 -30.95 -4.38
N LEU A 839 -36.40 -31.12 -5.70
CA LEU A 839 -37.40 -30.63 -6.67
C LEU A 839 -38.57 -31.61 -6.89
N SER A 840 -38.36 -32.91 -6.65
CA SER A 840 -39.35 -33.96 -6.92
C SER A 840 -40.08 -34.51 -5.69
N SER A 841 -39.47 -34.48 -4.49
CA SER A 841 -40.08 -35.09 -3.29
C SER A 841 -41.31 -34.30 -2.80
N PRO A 842 -42.40 -34.98 -2.41
CA PRO A 842 -43.56 -34.34 -1.80
C PRO A 842 -43.35 -34.02 -0.30
N ASN A 843 -42.26 -34.50 0.32
CA ASN A 843 -42.01 -34.35 1.76
C ASN A 843 -41.32 -33.00 2.07
N HIS A 844 -42.11 -31.97 2.38
CA HIS A 844 -41.60 -30.63 2.68
C HIS A 844 -40.57 -30.57 3.82
N LYS A 845 -40.69 -31.43 4.85
CA LYS A 845 -39.71 -31.48 5.95
C LYS A 845 -38.37 -32.01 5.45
N TYR A 846 -38.39 -33.00 4.55
CA TYR A 846 -37.19 -33.55 3.93
C TYR A 846 -36.50 -32.51 3.03
N CYS A 847 -37.27 -31.82 2.17
CA CYS A 847 -36.76 -30.73 1.34
C CYS A 847 -36.12 -29.61 2.19
N THR A 848 -36.73 -29.24 3.31
CA THR A 848 -36.16 -28.27 4.25
C THR A 848 -34.84 -28.75 4.86
N THR A 849 -34.70 -30.05 5.14
CA THR A 849 -33.45 -30.63 5.63
C THR A 849 -32.37 -30.61 4.55
N ILE A 850 -32.70 -30.92 3.29
CA ILE A 850 -31.75 -30.80 2.16
C ILE A 850 -31.25 -29.36 2.02
N ILE A 851 -32.14 -28.36 2.10
CA ILE A 851 -31.74 -26.93 2.06
C ILE A 851 -30.70 -26.63 3.15
N LYS A 852 -30.93 -27.10 4.38
CA LYS A 852 -29.96 -26.92 5.49
C LYS A 852 -28.66 -27.68 5.25
N SER A 853 -28.70 -28.83 4.59
CA SER A 853 -27.49 -29.58 4.24
C SER A 853 -26.58 -28.82 3.27
N PHE A 854 -27.14 -28.02 2.35
CA PHE A 854 -26.35 -27.17 1.47
C PHE A 854 -25.60 -26.07 2.22
N ASP A 855 -26.12 -25.61 3.36
CA ASP A 855 -25.40 -24.70 4.25
C ASP A 855 -24.10 -25.37 4.73
N ILE A 856 -24.16 -26.65 5.16
CA ILE A 856 -22.97 -27.42 5.54
C ILE A 856 -22.02 -27.62 4.34
N LEU A 857 -22.55 -28.00 3.17
CA LEU A 857 -21.75 -28.25 1.95
C LEU A 857 -20.98 -27.00 1.51
N MET A 858 -21.55 -25.81 1.67
CA MET A 858 -20.96 -24.54 1.25
C MET A 858 -20.32 -23.73 2.39
N ALA A 859 -20.49 -24.15 3.65
CA ALA A 859 -19.92 -23.49 4.82
C ALA A 859 -18.39 -23.53 4.83
N ASP A 860 -17.84 -22.41 5.27
CA ASP A 860 -16.42 -22.21 5.50
C ASP A 860 -16.06 -22.74 6.90
N LEU A 861 -15.72 -24.02 6.98
CA LEU A 861 -15.38 -24.71 8.24
C LEU A 861 -13.88 -24.62 8.57
N ASP A 862 -13.55 -24.41 9.84
CA ASP A 862 -12.15 -24.29 10.34
C ASP A 862 -11.23 -25.46 9.96
N ILE A 863 -11.79 -26.68 9.81
CA ILE A 863 -11.05 -27.89 9.41
C ILE A 863 -10.64 -27.88 7.92
N PHE A 864 -11.30 -27.07 7.10
CA PHE A 864 -11.06 -26.95 5.66
C PHE A 864 -10.51 -25.58 5.28
N MET A 865 -10.19 -24.74 6.27
CA MET A 865 -9.67 -23.41 6.07
C MET A 865 -8.47 -23.13 6.97
N ASN A 866 -7.76 -22.09 6.59
CA ASN A 866 -6.67 -21.53 7.35
C ASN A 866 -6.98 -20.05 7.57
N THR A 867 -7.53 -19.72 8.73
CA THR A 867 -7.88 -18.34 9.13
C THR A 867 -6.65 -17.50 9.43
N GLU A 868 -5.51 -18.14 9.67
CA GLU A 868 -4.24 -17.51 10.02
C GLU A 868 -3.41 -17.28 8.75
N ASN A 869 -3.14 -16.00 8.48
CA ASN A 869 -2.22 -15.44 7.49
C ASN A 869 -2.60 -15.66 6.01
N SER A 870 -3.29 -14.67 5.44
CA SER A 870 -3.57 -14.54 4.00
C SER A 870 -2.51 -13.76 3.20
N LYS A 871 -1.45 -13.23 3.84
CA LYS A 871 -0.45 -12.35 3.18
C LYS A 871 1.01 -12.85 3.20
N ALA A 872 1.42 -13.71 4.12
CA ALA A 872 2.82 -14.18 4.23
C ALA A 872 3.00 -15.62 3.69
N LYS A 873 4.15 -15.88 3.04
CA LYS A 873 4.53 -17.22 2.58
C LYS A 873 4.67 -18.15 3.80
N ILE A 874 3.95 -19.28 3.79
CA ILE A 874 4.01 -20.27 4.87
C ILE A 874 5.44 -20.85 4.92
N ILE A 875 6.16 -20.55 6.00
CA ILE A 875 7.57 -20.95 6.16
C ILE A 875 7.77 -22.46 6.33
N SER A 876 6.76 -23.19 6.82
CA SER A 876 6.85 -24.64 7.06
C SER A 876 6.79 -25.47 5.77
N GLY A 877 6.37 -24.87 4.66
CA GLY A 877 6.16 -25.56 3.37
C GLY A 877 4.97 -26.53 3.35
N VAL A 878 4.16 -26.57 4.40
CA VAL A 878 3.03 -27.50 4.58
C VAL A 878 1.84 -27.07 3.72
N MET A 879 1.29 -28.02 2.96
CA MET A 879 0.02 -27.89 2.26
C MET A 879 -1.02 -28.81 2.90
N ASN A 880 -1.67 -28.34 3.97
CA ASN A 880 -2.62 -29.15 4.71
C ASN A 880 -4.00 -29.28 4.03
N LEU A 881 -4.44 -28.27 3.29
CA LEU A 881 -5.78 -28.24 2.70
C LEU A 881 -5.84 -29.01 1.38
N ASN A 882 -6.82 -29.90 1.25
CA ASN A 882 -7.24 -30.48 -0.03
C ASN A 882 -8.59 -29.88 -0.47
N VAL A 883 -8.59 -28.55 -0.64
CA VAL A 883 -9.75 -27.75 -1.03
C VAL A 883 -9.43 -26.98 -2.30
N LYS A 884 -10.29 -27.06 -3.30
CA LYS A 884 -10.18 -26.34 -4.58
C LYS A 884 -10.89 -24.99 -4.45
N LEU A 885 -10.24 -23.90 -4.86
CA LEU A 885 -10.76 -22.53 -4.67
C LEU A 885 -12.18 -22.32 -5.24
N LEU A 886 -12.49 -22.95 -6.37
CA LEU A 886 -13.73 -22.72 -7.13
C LEU A 886 -14.88 -23.65 -6.74
N TYR A 887 -14.75 -24.47 -5.68
CA TYR A 887 -15.78 -25.46 -5.33
C TYR A 887 -17.17 -24.82 -5.11
N LYS A 888 -17.21 -23.67 -4.44
CA LYS A 888 -18.47 -22.92 -4.21
C LYS A 888 -19.06 -22.38 -5.51
N GLN A 889 -18.21 -21.86 -6.40
CA GLN A 889 -18.63 -21.35 -7.71
C GLN A 889 -19.20 -22.47 -8.56
N GLN A 890 -18.55 -23.64 -8.59
CA GLN A 890 -19.02 -24.78 -9.36
C GLN A 890 -20.37 -25.30 -8.88
N ILE A 891 -20.58 -25.43 -7.56
CA ILE A 891 -21.91 -25.79 -7.02
C ILE A 891 -22.94 -24.71 -7.41
N PHE A 892 -22.58 -23.44 -7.27
CA PHE A 892 -23.47 -22.32 -7.58
C PHE A 892 -23.91 -22.30 -9.05
N GLU A 893 -22.95 -22.33 -9.97
CA GLU A 893 -23.21 -22.34 -11.42
C GLU A 893 -23.99 -23.57 -11.87
N TYR A 894 -23.82 -24.70 -11.17
CA TYR A 894 -24.49 -25.94 -11.51
C TYR A 894 -25.96 -25.99 -11.01
N VAL A 895 -26.20 -25.56 -9.77
CA VAL A 895 -27.52 -25.65 -9.14
C VAL A 895 -28.43 -24.48 -9.56
N LEU A 896 -27.89 -23.28 -9.77
CA LEU A 896 -28.68 -22.08 -10.07
C LEU A 896 -29.62 -22.23 -11.29
N PRO A 897 -29.18 -22.75 -12.47
CA PRO A 897 -30.06 -22.89 -13.63
C PRO A 897 -31.25 -23.83 -13.37
N GLN A 898 -31.04 -24.89 -12.60
CA GLN A 898 -32.08 -25.85 -12.24
C GLN A 898 -33.13 -25.21 -11.33
N LEU A 899 -32.69 -24.37 -10.38
CA LEU A 899 -33.59 -23.61 -9.51
C LEU A 899 -34.42 -22.58 -10.28
N ILE A 900 -33.80 -21.85 -11.22
CA ILE A 900 -34.52 -20.86 -12.05
C ILE A 900 -35.59 -21.56 -12.90
N SER A 901 -35.23 -22.68 -13.53
CA SER A 901 -36.17 -23.47 -14.34
C SER A 901 -37.33 -24.02 -13.49
N ALA A 902 -37.01 -24.61 -12.34
CA ALA A 902 -38.02 -25.15 -11.43
C ALA A 902 -38.95 -24.06 -10.87
N PHE A 903 -38.40 -22.90 -10.51
CA PHE A 903 -39.16 -21.76 -9.99
C PHE A 903 -40.11 -21.17 -11.05
N GLY A 904 -39.65 -21.07 -12.31
CA GLY A 904 -40.46 -20.60 -13.43
C GLY A 904 -41.61 -21.54 -13.80
N ASN A 905 -41.39 -22.85 -13.68
CA ASN A 905 -42.36 -23.90 -14.01
C ASN A 905 -43.29 -24.27 -12.83
N ALA A 906 -43.00 -23.80 -11.62
CA ALA A 906 -43.77 -24.15 -10.43
C ALA A 906 -45.10 -23.40 -10.35
N SER A 907 -46.20 -24.14 -10.35
CA SER A 907 -47.55 -23.64 -10.04
C SER A 907 -47.89 -23.68 -8.54
N ASP A 908 -47.10 -24.43 -7.75
CA ASP A 908 -47.29 -24.61 -6.31
C ASP A 908 -46.42 -23.60 -5.52
N GLU A 909 -47.06 -22.83 -4.65
CA GLU A 909 -46.41 -21.84 -3.79
C GLU A 909 -45.37 -22.48 -2.86
N ASN A 910 -45.59 -23.73 -2.43
CA ASN A 910 -44.62 -24.47 -1.61
C ASN A 910 -43.34 -24.79 -2.38
N LYS A 911 -43.44 -25.12 -3.68
CA LYS A 911 -42.28 -25.40 -4.53
C LYS A 911 -41.47 -24.14 -4.80
N ARG A 912 -42.15 -23.01 -4.96
CA ARG A 912 -41.51 -21.69 -5.06
C ARG A 912 -40.79 -21.32 -3.77
N GLU A 913 -41.41 -21.55 -2.60
CA GLU A 913 -40.76 -21.35 -1.30
C GLU A 913 -39.50 -22.21 -1.14
N ILE A 914 -39.54 -23.49 -1.55
CA ILE A 914 -38.39 -24.40 -1.51
C ILE A 914 -37.24 -23.90 -2.40
N CYS A 915 -37.53 -23.46 -3.63
CA CYS A 915 -36.51 -22.92 -4.53
C CYS A 915 -35.86 -21.64 -3.97
N LEU A 916 -36.67 -20.74 -3.41
CA LEU A 916 -36.19 -19.51 -2.78
C LEU A 916 -35.39 -19.79 -1.50
N GLY A 917 -35.80 -20.78 -0.70
CA GLY A 917 -35.07 -21.23 0.48
C GLY A 917 -33.69 -21.80 0.11
N MET A 918 -33.60 -22.59 -0.96
CA MET A 918 -32.32 -23.09 -1.48
C MET A 918 -31.42 -21.97 -1.98
N LEU A 919 -31.96 -21.07 -2.80
CA LEU A 919 -31.24 -19.91 -3.31
C LEU A 919 -30.71 -19.04 -2.15
N ALA A 920 -31.54 -18.80 -1.14
CA ALA A 920 -31.16 -18.05 0.06
C ALA A 920 -29.95 -18.67 0.77
N THR A 921 -29.94 -19.99 0.97
CA THR A 921 -28.81 -20.71 1.58
C THR A 921 -27.53 -20.61 0.75
N MET A 922 -27.64 -20.74 -0.57
CA MET A 922 -26.49 -20.62 -1.47
C MET A 922 -25.90 -19.20 -1.46
N LEU A 923 -26.75 -18.18 -1.51
CA LEU A 923 -26.34 -16.77 -1.51
C LEU A 923 -25.64 -16.36 -0.21
N ASN A 924 -26.03 -16.95 0.93
CA ASN A 924 -25.34 -16.73 2.21
C ASN A 924 -23.89 -17.25 2.22
N ASN A 925 -23.55 -18.19 1.34
CA ASN A 925 -22.25 -18.87 1.34
C ASN A 925 -21.34 -18.45 0.17
N VAL A 926 -21.81 -17.59 -0.74
CA VAL A 926 -21.11 -17.18 -1.97
C VAL A 926 -20.66 -15.72 -1.89
N SER A 927 -19.48 -15.42 -2.44
CA SER A 927 -18.96 -14.05 -2.47
C SER A 927 -19.67 -13.17 -3.51
N THR A 928 -19.65 -11.84 -3.30
CA THR A 928 -20.21 -10.87 -4.25
C THR A 928 -19.60 -10.96 -5.66
N LYS A 929 -18.35 -11.42 -5.77
CA LYS A 929 -17.67 -11.63 -7.06
C LYS A 929 -18.28 -12.73 -7.91
N ILE A 930 -18.69 -13.83 -7.28
CA ILE A 930 -19.37 -14.96 -7.96
C ILE A 930 -20.81 -14.57 -8.29
N LEU A 931 -21.44 -13.75 -7.46
CA LEU A 931 -22.83 -13.35 -7.62
C LEU A 931 -23.03 -12.33 -8.76
N LYS A 932 -22.08 -11.40 -8.95
CA LYS A 932 -22.19 -10.27 -9.89
C LYS A 932 -22.62 -10.64 -11.32
N PRO A 933 -22.07 -11.68 -11.98
CA PRO A 933 -22.46 -12.05 -13.34
C PRO A 933 -23.91 -12.53 -13.47
N HIS A 934 -24.51 -13.02 -12.39
CA HIS A 934 -25.84 -13.65 -12.39
C HIS A 934 -26.95 -12.75 -11.82
N LEU A 935 -26.63 -11.50 -11.46
CA LEU A 935 -27.58 -10.60 -10.80
C LEU A 935 -28.85 -10.35 -11.62
N LYS A 936 -28.73 -10.25 -12.95
CA LYS A 936 -29.87 -10.05 -13.85
C LYS A 936 -30.85 -11.23 -13.80
N ASP A 937 -30.34 -12.46 -13.76
CA ASP A 937 -31.15 -13.68 -13.76
C ASP A 937 -31.77 -13.96 -12.39
N ILE A 938 -31.08 -13.56 -11.31
CA ILE A 938 -31.51 -13.73 -9.92
C ILE A 938 -32.49 -12.64 -9.49
N PHE A 939 -32.44 -11.45 -10.09
CA PHE A 939 -33.25 -10.30 -9.68
C PHE A 939 -34.76 -10.60 -9.59
N PRO A 940 -35.40 -11.29 -10.55
CA PRO A 940 -36.81 -11.66 -10.43
C PRO A 940 -37.12 -12.54 -9.20
N LEU A 941 -36.22 -13.47 -8.86
CA LEU A 941 -36.37 -14.34 -7.69
C LEU A 941 -36.17 -13.55 -6.39
N VAL A 942 -35.30 -12.53 -6.39
CA VAL A 942 -35.13 -11.63 -5.24
C VAL A 942 -36.38 -10.79 -5.02
N LEU A 943 -36.99 -10.26 -6.09
CA LEU A 943 -38.23 -9.49 -6.00
C LEU A 943 -39.38 -10.34 -5.44
N ASP A 944 -39.53 -11.58 -5.91
CA ASP A 944 -40.52 -12.52 -5.38
C ASP A 944 -40.18 -12.92 -3.94
N GLY A 945 -38.90 -13.16 -3.62
CA GLY A 945 -38.44 -13.46 -2.27
C GLY A 945 -38.77 -12.37 -1.23
N LEU A 946 -38.85 -11.10 -1.66
CA LEU A 946 -39.29 -10.00 -0.80
C LEU A 946 -40.78 -10.08 -0.44
N THR A 947 -41.61 -10.82 -1.18
CA THR A 947 -43.05 -10.94 -0.89
C THR A 947 -43.38 -12.01 0.14
N TYR A 948 -42.51 -13.00 0.36
CA TYR A 948 -42.74 -14.10 1.30
C TYR A 948 -42.67 -13.67 2.76
N GLU A 949 -43.51 -14.28 3.60
CA GLU A 949 -43.51 -14.07 5.05
C GLU A 949 -42.56 -15.05 5.78
N ASN A 950 -41.39 -15.31 5.18
CA ASN A 950 -40.36 -16.17 5.73
C ASN A 950 -39.08 -15.37 6.03
N ALA A 951 -38.65 -15.34 7.30
CA ALA A 951 -37.54 -14.51 7.74
C ALA A 951 -36.20 -14.88 7.08
N SER A 952 -35.98 -16.15 6.75
CA SER A 952 -34.74 -16.60 6.11
C SER A 952 -34.64 -16.14 4.66
N ILE A 953 -35.74 -16.29 3.91
CA ILE A 953 -35.87 -15.87 2.51
C ILE A 953 -35.79 -14.34 2.42
N LEU A 954 -36.51 -13.61 3.29
CA LEU A 954 -36.46 -12.16 3.33
C LEU A 954 -35.05 -11.63 3.59
N LYS A 955 -34.35 -12.21 4.57
CA LYS A 955 -32.98 -11.81 4.91
C LYS A 955 -32.03 -11.98 3.72
N ALA A 956 -32.03 -13.15 3.08
CA ALA A 956 -31.16 -13.42 1.94
C ALA A 956 -31.54 -12.57 0.72
N SER A 957 -32.84 -12.37 0.47
CA SER A 957 -33.34 -11.51 -0.60
C SER A 957 -32.92 -10.05 -0.38
N LEU A 958 -33.02 -9.52 0.85
CA LEU A 958 -32.55 -8.17 1.19
C LEU A 958 -31.03 -8.03 1.08
N GLN A 959 -30.26 -9.02 1.51
CA GLN A 959 -28.80 -9.00 1.36
C GLN A 959 -28.39 -8.96 -0.11
N THR A 960 -29.06 -9.76 -0.95
CA THR A 960 -28.82 -9.83 -2.38
C THR A 960 -29.28 -8.56 -3.08
N PHE A 961 -30.43 -8.02 -2.68
CA PHE A 961 -30.93 -6.74 -3.16
C PHE A 961 -29.97 -5.60 -2.81
N LYS A 962 -29.41 -5.59 -1.60
CA LYS A 962 -28.32 -4.67 -1.23
C LYS A 962 -27.14 -4.79 -2.20
N VAL A 963 -26.68 -5.99 -2.55
CA VAL A 963 -25.61 -6.15 -3.54
C VAL A 963 -26.02 -5.59 -4.91
N ILE A 964 -27.24 -5.84 -5.38
CA ILE A 964 -27.76 -5.31 -6.66
C ILE A 964 -27.74 -3.78 -6.68
N ILE A 965 -28.16 -3.12 -5.59
CA ILE A 965 -28.14 -1.65 -5.47
C ILE A 965 -26.74 -1.07 -5.72
N TYR A 966 -25.70 -1.71 -5.18
CA TYR A 966 -24.33 -1.18 -5.25
C TYR A 966 -23.57 -1.60 -6.51
N GLU A 967 -23.88 -2.77 -7.08
CA GLU A 967 -23.13 -3.35 -8.21
C GLU A 967 -23.84 -3.18 -9.57
N SER A 968 -25.17 -3.07 -9.60
CA SER A 968 -25.98 -3.00 -10.83
C SER A 968 -27.28 -2.20 -10.62
N PRO A 969 -27.18 -0.89 -10.28
CA PRO A 969 -28.34 -0.06 -9.95
C PRO A 969 -29.35 0.07 -11.10
N ASP A 970 -28.90 -0.05 -12.36
CA ASP A 970 -29.75 0.08 -13.56
C ASP A 970 -30.90 -0.95 -13.61
N LEU A 971 -30.74 -2.11 -12.95
CA LEU A 971 -31.79 -3.14 -12.89
C LEU A 971 -33.03 -2.70 -12.10
N ILE A 972 -32.89 -1.70 -11.23
CA ILE A 972 -33.90 -1.34 -10.23
C ILE A 972 -34.92 -0.33 -10.76
N SER A 973 -34.55 0.46 -11.77
CA SER A 973 -35.31 1.65 -12.20
C SER A 973 -36.77 1.37 -12.54
N GLU A 974 -37.09 0.20 -13.12
CA GLU A 974 -38.47 -0.18 -13.49
C GLU A 974 -39.38 -0.44 -12.29
N ASN A 975 -38.83 -0.94 -11.17
CA ASN A 975 -39.60 -1.38 -9.99
C ASN A 975 -39.37 -0.49 -8.75
N LEU A 976 -38.71 0.66 -8.90
CA LEU A 976 -38.26 1.50 -7.77
C LEU A 976 -39.40 1.88 -6.81
N GLY A 977 -40.58 2.25 -7.34
CA GLY A 977 -41.72 2.67 -6.51
C GLY A 977 -42.26 1.57 -5.60
N SER A 978 -42.50 0.37 -6.15
CA SER A 978 -43.00 -0.78 -5.39
C SER A 978 -41.97 -1.27 -4.37
N LEU A 979 -40.68 -1.22 -4.73
CA LEU A 979 -39.57 -1.59 -3.84
C LEU A 979 -39.44 -0.66 -2.65
N VAL A 980 -39.48 0.66 -2.86
CA VAL A 980 -39.45 1.64 -1.76
C VAL A 980 -40.62 1.41 -0.80
N THR A 981 -41.85 1.23 -1.33
CA THR A 981 -43.01 0.93 -0.49
C THR A 981 -42.84 -0.37 0.28
N LYS A 982 -42.34 -1.43 -0.37
CA LYS A 982 -42.14 -2.73 0.28
C LYS A 982 -41.09 -2.65 1.40
N LEU A 983 -39.95 -2.00 1.17
CA LEU A 983 -38.90 -1.82 2.18
C LEU A 983 -39.40 -1.01 3.38
N ILE A 984 -40.16 0.07 3.14
CA ILE A 984 -40.79 0.83 4.22
C ILE A 984 -41.74 -0.07 5.02
N SER A 985 -42.55 -0.89 4.34
CA SER A 985 -43.46 -1.82 5.03
C SER A 985 -42.71 -2.83 5.91
N LEU A 986 -41.57 -3.36 5.45
CA LEU A 986 -40.74 -4.30 6.23
C LEU A 986 -40.14 -3.64 7.49
N VAL A 987 -39.84 -2.35 7.44
CA VAL A 987 -39.34 -1.59 8.59
C VAL A 987 -40.47 -1.23 9.57
N THR A 988 -41.60 -0.76 9.07
CA THR A 988 -42.63 -0.07 9.86
C THR A 988 -43.79 -0.97 10.32
N SER A 989 -44.10 -2.04 9.58
CA SER A 989 -45.21 -2.93 9.87
C SER A 989 -44.81 -4.05 10.83
N LYS A 990 -45.76 -4.69 11.50
CA LYS A 990 -45.51 -5.87 12.34
C LYS A 990 -46.01 -7.13 11.62
N ILE A 991 -45.10 -7.97 11.12
CA ILE A 991 -45.44 -9.18 10.37
C ILE A 991 -45.22 -10.40 11.28
N ILE A 992 -46.30 -11.07 11.69
CA ILE A 992 -46.25 -12.21 12.62
C ILE A 992 -46.79 -13.46 11.94
N VAL A 993 -45.95 -14.48 11.81
CA VAL A 993 -46.33 -15.82 11.33
C VAL A 993 -45.96 -16.82 12.41
N ASN A 994 -46.87 -17.75 12.74
CA ASN A 994 -46.63 -18.79 13.74
C ASN A 994 -46.10 -18.26 15.09
N LYS A 995 -46.66 -17.13 15.56
CA LYS A 995 -46.26 -16.41 16.79
C LYS A 995 -44.81 -15.89 16.81
N LYS A 996 -44.11 -15.88 15.67
CA LYS A 996 -42.78 -15.31 15.51
C LYS A 996 -42.83 -14.04 14.66
N LEU A 997 -42.09 -13.02 15.06
CA LEU A 997 -41.92 -11.79 14.28
C LEU A 997 -41.01 -12.10 13.09
N VAL A 998 -41.58 -12.07 11.89
CA VAL A 998 -40.88 -12.38 10.64
C VAL A 998 -39.89 -11.26 10.32
N ASN A 999 -40.33 -10.01 10.37
CA ASN A 999 -39.47 -8.84 10.19
C ASN A 999 -38.73 -8.48 11.50
N ASN A 1000 -37.85 -9.37 11.91
CA ASN A 1000 -37.01 -9.21 13.09
C ASN A 1000 -36.05 -7.99 12.97
N GLU A 1001 -35.31 -7.72 14.05
CA GLU A 1001 -34.34 -6.61 14.11
C GLU A 1001 -33.38 -6.58 12.91
N GLN A 1002 -32.86 -7.74 12.49
CA GLN A 1002 -31.88 -7.85 11.43
C GLN A 1002 -32.48 -7.52 10.05
N ILE A 1003 -33.70 -7.97 9.77
CA ILE A 1003 -34.42 -7.67 8.52
C ILE A 1003 -34.77 -6.19 8.43
N ARG A 1004 -35.16 -5.57 9.56
CA ARG A 1004 -35.48 -4.13 9.59
C ARG A 1004 -34.23 -3.28 9.36
N LEU A 1005 -33.09 -3.64 9.95
CA LEU A 1005 -31.81 -2.98 9.66
C LEU A 1005 -31.39 -3.15 8.21
N LEU A 1006 -31.46 -4.36 7.65
CA LEU A 1006 -31.14 -4.60 6.23
C LEU A 1006 -32.07 -3.84 5.29
N SER A 1007 -33.35 -3.70 5.63
CA SER A 1007 -34.31 -2.92 4.86
C SER A 1007 -33.97 -1.43 4.88
N LEU A 1008 -33.52 -0.89 6.03
CA LEU A 1008 -33.02 0.48 6.14
C LEU A 1008 -31.72 0.70 5.36
N ASP A 1009 -30.79 -0.26 5.39
CA ASP A 1009 -29.57 -0.24 4.57
C ASP A 1009 -29.91 -0.24 3.07
N CYS A 1010 -30.90 -1.03 2.64
CA CYS A 1010 -31.34 -1.05 1.24
C CYS A 1010 -32.00 0.29 0.86
N LEU A 1011 -32.84 0.86 1.73
CA LEU A 1011 -33.43 2.18 1.51
C LEU A 1011 -32.34 3.24 1.35
N GLU A 1012 -31.39 3.31 2.27
CA GLU A 1012 -30.25 4.22 2.19
C GLU A 1012 -29.47 4.03 0.88
N GLY A 1013 -29.13 2.79 0.53
CA GLY A 1013 -28.42 2.48 -0.71
C GLY A 1013 -29.16 2.97 -1.96
N LEU A 1014 -30.48 2.80 -2.03
CA LEU A 1014 -31.29 3.26 -3.18
C LEU A 1014 -31.13 4.77 -3.39
N PHE A 1015 -31.19 5.58 -2.33
CA PHE A 1015 -31.10 7.03 -2.43
C PHE A 1015 -29.67 7.54 -2.66
N ILE A 1016 -28.64 6.75 -2.33
CA ILE A 1016 -27.23 7.11 -2.55
C ILE A 1016 -26.73 6.70 -3.95
N LYS A 1017 -27.20 5.56 -4.49
CA LYS A 1017 -26.61 4.94 -5.69
C LYS A 1017 -27.38 5.19 -6.98
N LEU A 1018 -28.68 5.44 -6.92
CA LEU A 1018 -29.47 5.77 -8.10
C LEU A 1018 -29.37 7.25 -8.43
N ASP A 1019 -29.60 7.59 -9.71
CA ASP A 1019 -29.60 8.98 -10.16
C ASP A 1019 -30.64 9.83 -9.41
N LEU A 1020 -30.25 11.05 -9.04
CA LEU A 1020 -31.06 11.96 -8.23
C LEU A 1020 -32.44 12.20 -8.88
N GLY A 1021 -32.51 12.32 -10.21
CA GLY A 1021 -33.77 12.51 -10.93
C GLY A 1021 -34.77 11.38 -10.75
N GLN A 1022 -34.31 10.15 -10.51
CA GLN A 1022 -35.17 8.98 -10.31
C GLN A 1022 -35.72 8.88 -8.88
N VAL A 1023 -34.92 9.28 -7.88
CA VAL A 1023 -35.23 9.03 -6.46
C VAL A 1023 -35.90 10.20 -5.74
N VAL A 1024 -35.69 11.45 -6.18
CA VAL A 1024 -36.22 12.65 -5.50
C VAL A 1024 -37.74 12.61 -5.30
N LYS A 1025 -38.48 12.06 -6.27
CA LYS A 1025 -39.95 11.90 -6.17
C LYS A 1025 -40.42 11.05 -4.98
N TYR A 1026 -39.56 10.18 -4.43
CA TYR A 1026 -39.87 9.32 -3.28
C TYR A 1026 -39.32 9.86 -1.95
N GLN A 1027 -38.44 10.87 -1.98
CA GLN A 1027 -37.70 11.39 -0.81
C GLN A 1027 -38.63 11.80 0.34
N THR A 1028 -39.55 12.74 0.09
CA THR A 1028 -40.44 13.30 1.13
C THR A 1028 -41.39 12.25 1.69
N SER A 1029 -41.96 11.40 0.83
CA SER A 1029 -42.86 10.32 1.23
C SER A 1029 -42.15 9.30 2.11
N THR A 1030 -40.95 8.86 1.71
CA THR A 1030 -40.13 7.90 2.47
C THR A 1030 -39.74 8.45 3.84
N ARG A 1031 -39.24 9.69 3.90
CA ARG A 1031 -38.83 10.34 5.15
C ARG A 1031 -39.98 10.46 6.16
N ASN A 1032 -41.19 10.72 5.66
CA ASN A 1032 -42.38 10.85 6.50
C ASN A 1032 -42.87 9.48 7.00
N GLN A 1033 -42.93 8.46 6.13
CA GLN A 1033 -43.37 7.12 6.53
C GLN A 1033 -42.40 6.45 7.52
N LEU A 1034 -41.09 6.71 7.39
CA LEU A 1034 -40.09 6.21 8.34
C LEU A 1034 -40.16 6.85 9.73
N SER A 1035 -40.97 7.91 9.94
CA SER A 1035 -41.14 8.51 11.27
C SER A 1035 -41.65 7.52 12.31
N MET A 1036 -42.51 6.56 11.92
CA MET A 1036 -43.01 5.53 12.81
C MET A 1036 -41.92 4.59 13.33
N ALA A 1037 -40.85 4.40 12.55
CA ALA A 1037 -39.71 3.55 12.94
C ALA A 1037 -38.72 4.27 13.88
N SER A 1038 -38.86 5.58 14.08
CA SER A 1038 -38.09 6.32 15.08
C SER A 1038 -38.43 5.89 16.52
N ASP A 1039 -39.62 5.31 16.73
CA ASP A 1039 -40.07 4.74 18.02
C ASP A 1039 -39.95 3.20 18.07
N ASP A 1040 -39.10 2.58 17.24
CA ASP A 1040 -38.89 1.14 17.27
C ASP A 1040 -38.42 0.64 18.65
N PRO A 1041 -38.85 -0.53 19.15
CA PRO A 1041 -38.36 -1.06 20.44
C PRO A 1041 -36.84 -1.26 20.50
N LYS A 1042 -36.15 -1.48 19.37
CA LYS A 1042 -34.70 -1.74 19.32
C LYS A 1042 -33.90 -0.46 19.04
N ARG A 1043 -32.93 -0.15 19.92
CA ARG A 1043 -32.08 1.06 19.82
C ARG A 1043 -31.30 1.12 18.51
N SER A 1044 -30.80 -0.01 18.03
CA SER A 1044 -30.08 -0.16 16.75
C SER A 1044 -30.93 0.33 15.56
N VAL A 1045 -32.18 -0.13 15.48
CA VAL A 1045 -33.15 0.25 14.44
C VAL A 1045 -33.51 1.73 14.53
N ARG A 1046 -33.74 2.26 15.75
CA ARG A 1046 -34.01 3.70 15.95
C ARG A 1046 -32.84 4.56 15.45
N LYS A 1047 -31.61 4.24 15.85
CA LYS A 1047 -30.41 4.96 15.41
C LYS A 1047 -30.31 4.97 13.88
N LYS A 1048 -30.36 3.79 13.25
CA LYS A 1048 -30.25 3.68 11.80
C LYS A 1048 -31.40 4.42 11.09
N THR A 1049 -32.62 4.38 11.64
CA THR A 1049 -33.76 5.14 11.10
C THR A 1049 -33.50 6.65 11.14
N CYS A 1050 -32.94 7.17 12.24
CA CYS A 1050 -32.56 8.58 12.32
C CYS A 1050 -31.50 8.95 11.27
N ASP A 1051 -30.46 8.12 11.12
CA ASP A 1051 -29.40 8.33 10.13
C ASP A 1051 -29.98 8.39 8.70
N VAL A 1052 -30.83 7.43 8.33
CA VAL A 1052 -31.50 7.40 7.02
C VAL A 1052 -32.42 8.60 6.82
N ARG A 1053 -33.19 9.01 7.85
CA ARG A 1053 -34.07 10.18 7.75
C ARG A 1053 -33.29 11.49 7.63
N GLN A 1054 -32.12 11.59 8.27
CA GLN A 1054 -31.22 12.75 8.15
C GLN A 1054 -30.62 12.82 6.75
N MET A 1055 -30.10 11.70 6.23
CA MET A 1055 -29.61 11.62 4.85
C MET A 1055 -30.69 12.00 3.83
N LEU A 1056 -31.92 11.52 4.00
CA LEU A 1056 -33.06 11.93 3.16
C LEU A 1056 -33.44 13.41 3.32
N PHE A 1057 -33.10 14.07 4.43
CA PHE A 1057 -33.34 15.51 4.62
C PHE A 1057 -32.27 16.35 3.92
N GLU A 1058 -31.03 15.87 3.88
CA GLU A 1058 -29.87 16.50 3.25
C GLU A 1058 -29.78 16.24 1.74
N LEU A 1059 -30.40 15.16 1.24
CA LEU A 1059 -30.36 14.77 -0.17
C LEU A 1059 -30.86 15.90 -1.10
N GLY A 1060 -30.00 16.33 -2.03
CA GLY A 1060 -30.30 17.37 -3.02
C GLY A 1060 -30.17 18.81 -2.52
N ARG A 1061 -29.51 19.04 -1.38
CA ARG A 1061 -29.17 20.38 -0.85
C ARG A 1061 -27.77 20.82 -1.21
#